data_AF-A0A503PR95-F1
#
_entry.id   AF-A0A503PR95-F1
#
_cell.length_a   1.000
_cell.length_b   1.000
_cell.length_c   1.000
_cell.angle_alpha   90.00
_cell.angle_beta   90.00
_cell.angle_gamma   90.00
#
_symmetry.space_group_name_H-M   'P 1'
#
loop_
_entity.id
_entity.type
_entity.pdbx_description
1 polymer ?
#
loop_
_entity_poly.entity_id
_entity_poly.type
_entity_poly.pdbx_seq_one_letter_code
_entity_poly.pdbx_strand_id
1 'polypeptide(L)'
;MLRRCALIAALILVGFTAVPAHADRRIALVIGNSEYREIPALKNPDKDAEDVSNTFRLAGFDVFVAKDLTKLQFEKEFRNYLAAADGADLAVVYYSGHGFQIGGENFLIPVDASLKDAADIEVQAVKLDDVLQQLRAKSKIQVIILDACRNNPFPRKDYWLRDQLIAAGGTGLAQVKSSLNTLIAFATEPGAVAYDGSGDLSPFSSAFSRRALAPNQEIRSVMAAVRRDVVEATKGAQVPWENSSLIDEVVLMRRANRPALPPVLEKTVPSGVGPVALDLPVPVDVDGGAVSISIERSPALGLLILDGKPVATGEPIEGKDLPRLQMDVPKGADAEDQVDMLAYATHDEWGGGSQGILVFRVKNGEGAAGKQLVASLESEQKQEVVERGIHIAGAAEAIDNRDVKIPVGVGPVPLKLDVPTKDPGVSLKLASYPATGTLSLPDRTLSPQSSLMADEVDKLRYEPQIGAAKPLIVGFDIIADNTPSKPATMKLSPSVDPCDTRAGEPLDLQGVVPGLLPNEIGVGAVEACQAAVKTYPDVARFHYELGRALLAVGKVEEAKKAIEEAADKGHVRAVFELGYIASSGIGTAVDPKKANGFYAKASDKGDPYGMTAWGRALFNGLGVERDTGKGLDLLLKAAAMGHTYAMNDLAAIFTEGRNGVPADPARAVAFLKAGVERQDMYSMNILGRNYLSGRGVEKDTKQAQALFNMAMDLGQPYAPGSLARMYRDGDGVDRNPAEAQRLFELATDRGDYSAAYDRAAIEMQKGEKSDQAVAVRYLAFAVGLDLRDELPSARSTLAQFGAKPKAAALKQLRSELKSKIPAGGSVDDQLIKTARAVWEQANPRRDLF
;
A
#
# COMPACT_ATOMS: atom_id res chain seq x y z
N MET A 1 8.47 -53.54 -31.94
CA MET A 1 7.46 -52.79 -31.16
C MET A 1 7.99 -52.26 -29.83
N LEU A 2 8.81 -53.00 -29.06
CA LEU A 2 9.36 -52.52 -27.78
C LEU A 2 10.28 -51.27 -27.84
N ARG A 3 11.02 -51.05 -28.93
CA ARG A 3 11.85 -49.83 -29.09
C ARG A 3 11.06 -48.55 -29.42
N ARG A 4 9.80 -48.66 -29.87
CA ARG A 4 8.93 -47.50 -30.12
C ARG A 4 8.11 -47.10 -28.88
N CYS A 5 7.83 -48.02 -27.96
CA CYS A 5 7.17 -47.71 -26.69
C CYS A 5 8.11 -47.00 -25.70
N ALA A 6 9.42 -47.29 -25.73
CA ALA A 6 10.41 -46.64 -24.87
C ALA A 6 10.62 -45.14 -25.21
N LEU A 7 10.49 -44.75 -26.49
CA LEU A 7 10.59 -43.35 -26.91
C LEU A 7 9.34 -42.53 -26.59
N ILE A 8 8.16 -43.16 -26.51
CA ILE A 8 6.90 -42.47 -26.13
C ILE A 8 6.84 -42.27 -24.61
N ALA A 9 7.37 -43.20 -23.80
CA ALA A 9 7.49 -43.02 -22.35
C ALA A 9 8.49 -41.90 -21.97
N ALA A 10 9.58 -41.73 -22.74
CA ALA A 10 10.55 -40.65 -22.52
C ALA A 10 10.03 -39.27 -22.96
N LEU A 11 9.09 -39.20 -23.92
CA LEU A 11 8.48 -37.94 -24.38
C LEU A 11 7.28 -37.50 -23.51
N ILE A 12 6.63 -38.41 -22.78
CA ILE A 12 5.56 -38.06 -21.82
C ILE A 12 6.15 -37.51 -20.50
N LEU A 13 7.42 -37.79 -20.18
CA LEU A 13 8.09 -37.23 -18.99
C LEU A 13 8.64 -35.81 -19.18
N VAL A 14 8.62 -35.23 -20.39
CA VAL A 14 9.14 -33.88 -20.70
C VAL A 14 8.01 -32.85 -20.90
N GLY A 15 6.74 -33.26 -20.70
CA GLY A 15 5.56 -32.44 -20.95
C GLY A 15 4.96 -31.70 -19.74
N PHE A 16 5.56 -31.76 -18.56
CA PHE A 16 5.21 -30.83 -17.49
C PHE A 16 6.16 -29.64 -17.60
N THR A 17 5.73 -28.59 -18.30
CA THR A 17 6.22 -27.25 -17.98
C THR A 17 5.89 -27.04 -16.51
N ALA A 18 6.88 -27.20 -15.63
CA ALA A 18 6.77 -26.73 -14.27
C ALA A 18 6.49 -25.25 -14.39
N VAL A 19 5.22 -24.86 -14.17
CA VAL A 19 4.89 -23.47 -13.95
C VAL A 19 5.80 -23.04 -12.81
N PRO A 20 6.64 -22.00 -12.98
CA PRO A 20 7.49 -21.56 -11.89
C PRO A 20 6.59 -21.29 -10.69
N ALA A 21 6.80 -22.04 -9.61
CA ALA A 21 6.14 -21.75 -8.35
C ALA A 21 6.58 -20.34 -7.96
N HIS A 22 5.65 -19.40 -7.91
CA HIS A 22 5.90 -18.06 -7.42
C HIS A 22 5.59 -18.03 -5.93
N ALA A 23 6.43 -17.35 -5.15
CA ALA A 23 6.13 -17.10 -3.75
C ALA A 23 4.75 -16.42 -3.60
N ASP A 24 3.85 -17.00 -2.80
CA ASP A 24 2.55 -16.39 -2.49
C ASP A 24 2.78 -14.99 -1.87
N ARG A 25 2.11 -13.97 -2.40
CA ARG A 25 2.21 -12.62 -1.83
C ARG A 25 1.15 -12.45 -0.75
N ARG A 26 1.61 -12.36 0.50
CA ARG A 26 0.78 -12.32 1.71
C ARG A 26 1.05 -11.03 2.47
N ILE A 27 -0.01 -10.29 2.79
CA ILE A 27 0.12 -8.97 3.41
C ILE A 27 -0.89 -8.80 4.54
N ALA A 28 -0.47 -8.20 5.64
CA ALA A 28 -1.31 -7.91 6.79
C ALA A 28 -1.20 -6.45 7.22
N LEU A 29 -2.33 -5.82 7.53
CA LEU A 29 -2.40 -4.56 8.25
C LEU A 29 -2.93 -4.84 9.66
N VAL A 30 -2.16 -4.49 10.67
CA VAL A 30 -2.44 -4.76 12.08
C VAL A 30 -2.52 -3.42 12.81
N ILE A 31 -3.71 -3.06 13.25
CA ILE A 31 -4.00 -1.79 13.92
C ILE A 31 -4.39 -2.05 15.37
N GLY A 32 -3.73 -1.36 16.30
CA GLY A 32 -4.09 -1.34 17.73
C GLY A 32 -4.32 0.08 18.22
N ASN A 33 -5.57 0.46 18.48
CA ASN A 33 -5.91 1.77 19.03
C ASN A 33 -6.27 1.66 20.52
N SER A 34 -5.44 2.25 21.37
CA SER A 34 -5.52 2.22 22.83
C SER A 34 -5.75 3.62 23.42
N GLU A 35 -4.99 4.62 22.98
CA GLU A 35 -4.88 5.95 23.60
C GLU A 35 -5.86 6.97 23.00
N TYR A 36 -7.16 6.79 23.28
CA TYR A 36 -8.21 7.68 22.81
C TYR A 36 -8.21 9.04 23.54
N ARG A 37 -8.45 10.13 22.79
CA ARG A 37 -8.40 11.50 23.34
C ARG A 37 -9.65 11.91 24.13
N GLU A 38 -10.82 11.47 23.66
CA GLU A 38 -12.13 11.96 24.15
C GLU A 38 -12.91 10.89 24.92
N ILE A 39 -12.45 9.64 24.90
CA ILE A 39 -13.05 8.48 25.57
C ILE A 39 -11.96 7.70 26.32
N PRO A 40 -12.32 6.84 27.30
CA PRO A 40 -11.33 6.09 28.07
C PRO A 40 -10.39 5.24 27.21
N ALA A 41 -9.13 5.15 27.62
CA ALA A 41 -8.14 4.31 26.95
C ALA A 41 -8.46 2.81 27.14
N LEU A 42 -8.08 2.02 26.14
CA LEU A 42 -8.16 0.56 26.17
C LEU A 42 -6.80 -0.03 26.55
N LYS A 43 -6.80 -1.07 27.40
CA LYS A 43 -5.55 -1.62 27.96
C LYS A 43 -4.75 -2.47 26.96
N ASN A 44 -5.42 -3.27 26.13
CA ASN A 44 -4.80 -4.36 25.38
C ASN A 44 -4.46 -4.09 23.90
N PRO A 45 -5.15 -3.19 23.14
CA PRO A 45 -4.98 -3.14 21.69
C PRO A 45 -3.54 -2.95 21.19
N ASP A 46 -2.73 -2.20 21.92
CA ASP A 46 -1.29 -2.04 21.66
C ASP A 46 -0.52 -3.38 21.69
N LYS A 47 -0.83 -4.21 22.70
CA LYS A 47 -0.22 -5.53 22.93
C LYS A 47 -0.78 -6.59 22.01
N ASP A 48 -2.09 -6.54 21.75
CA ASP A 48 -2.74 -7.41 20.79
C ASP A 48 -2.15 -7.20 19.39
N ALA A 49 -1.97 -5.95 18.97
CA ALA A 49 -1.35 -5.63 17.68
C ALA A 49 0.12 -6.09 17.61
N GLU A 50 0.89 -5.98 18.71
CA GLU A 50 2.26 -6.48 18.77
C GLU A 50 2.31 -8.01 18.58
N ASP A 51 1.53 -8.75 19.36
CA ASP A 51 1.48 -10.22 19.34
C ASP A 51 0.98 -10.78 17.99
N VAL A 52 -0.12 -10.24 17.48
CA VAL A 52 -0.69 -10.64 16.19
C VAL A 52 0.24 -10.28 15.03
N SER A 53 0.95 -9.14 15.10
CA SER A 53 1.94 -8.79 14.06
C SER A 53 3.09 -9.79 14.01
N ASN A 54 3.58 -10.25 15.16
CA ASN A 54 4.65 -11.25 15.23
C ASN A 54 4.18 -12.60 14.70
N THR A 55 2.92 -12.97 14.99
CA THR A 55 2.30 -14.18 14.45
C THR A 55 2.23 -14.14 12.91
N PHE A 56 1.79 -13.02 12.33
CA PHE A 56 1.76 -12.89 10.87
C PHE A 56 3.16 -12.87 10.23
N ARG A 57 4.16 -12.25 10.86
CA ARG A 57 5.55 -12.31 10.38
C ARG A 57 6.09 -13.74 10.38
N LEU A 58 5.83 -14.51 11.44
CA LEU A 58 6.18 -15.93 11.50
C LEU A 58 5.48 -16.73 10.40
N ALA A 59 4.27 -16.33 10.01
CA ALA A 59 3.51 -16.90 8.89
C ALA A 59 3.91 -16.38 7.50
N GLY A 60 4.98 -15.59 7.39
CA GLY A 60 5.53 -15.12 6.12
C GLY A 60 4.74 -13.98 5.46
N PHE A 61 4.02 -13.18 6.23
CA PHE A 61 3.34 -11.97 5.74
C PHE A 61 4.28 -10.75 5.77
N ASP A 62 4.10 -9.84 4.81
CA ASP A 62 4.52 -8.45 4.97
C ASP A 62 3.52 -7.74 5.90
N VAL A 63 4.00 -7.21 7.04
CA VAL A 63 3.11 -6.73 8.11
C VAL A 63 3.27 -5.23 8.35
N PHE A 64 2.22 -4.49 8.00
CA PHE A 64 2.02 -3.08 8.33
C PHE A 64 1.47 -3.00 9.75
N VAL A 65 2.28 -2.52 10.69
CA VAL A 65 1.86 -2.34 12.09
C VAL A 65 1.65 -0.88 12.37
N ALA A 66 0.50 -0.56 12.94
CA ALA A 66 0.10 0.80 13.24
C ALA A 66 -0.63 0.87 14.59
N LYS A 67 -0.35 1.93 15.36
CA LYS A 67 -0.82 2.10 16.73
C LYS A 67 -1.36 3.51 16.93
N ASP A 68 -2.45 3.62 17.68
CA ASP A 68 -3.10 4.88 18.06
C ASP A 68 -3.30 5.86 16.89
N LEU A 69 -3.88 5.34 15.81
CA LEU A 69 -4.03 6.11 14.57
C LEU A 69 -5.09 7.20 14.71
N THR A 70 -4.70 8.43 14.39
CA THR A 70 -5.66 9.49 14.03
C THR A 70 -6.36 9.17 12.72
N LYS A 71 -7.47 9.84 12.41
CA LYS A 71 -8.17 9.66 11.13
C LYS A 71 -7.24 9.84 9.92
N LEU A 72 -6.42 10.89 9.91
CA LEU A 72 -5.46 11.16 8.83
C LEU A 72 -4.36 10.10 8.73
N GLN A 73 -3.86 9.62 9.87
CA GLN A 73 -2.85 8.57 9.90
C GLN A 73 -3.45 7.23 9.45
N PHE A 74 -4.68 6.90 9.85
CA PHE A 74 -5.40 5.72 9.40
C PHE A 74 -5.52 5.72 7.87
N GLU A 75 -6.01 6.81 7.28
CA GLU A 75 -6.12 6.93 5.82
C GLU A 75 -4.77 6.77 5.11
N LYS A 76 -3.71 7.35 5.67
CA LYS A 76 -2.36 7.21 5.12
C LYS A 76 -1.86 5.78 5.18
N GLU A 77 -1.90 5.14 6.35
CA GLU A 77 -1.40 3.76 6.52
C GLU A 77 -2.24 2.76 5.72
N PHE A 78 -3.55 2.97 5.65
CA PHE A 78 -4.42 2.13 4.82
C PHE A 78 -4.10 2.29 3.32
N ARG A 79 -3.81 3.50 2.82
CA ARG A 79 -3.35 3.69 1.44
C ARG A 79 -2.02 2.99 1.16
N ASN A 80 -1.03 3.10 2.07
CA ASN A 80 0.25 2.40 1.92
C ASN A 80 0.03 0.87 1.83
N TYR A 81 -0.83 0.34 2.70
CA TYR A 81 -1.22 -1.06 2.70
C TYR A 81 -1.95 -1.45 1.40
N LEU A 82 -2.88 -0.65 0.88
CA LEU A 82 -3.57 -0.92 -0.38
C LEU A 82 -2.62 -0.93 -1.58
N ALA A 83 -1.62 -0.04 -1.61
CA ALA A 83 -0.59 -0.04 -2.65
C ALA A 83 0.25 -1.31 -2.61
N ALA A 84 0.59 -1.80 -1.42
CA ALA A 84 1.29 -3.06 -1.24
C ALA A 84 0.40 -4.29 -1.47
N ALA A 85 -0.92 -4.19 -1.27
CA ALA A 85 -1.86 -5.30 -1.45
C ALA A 85 -2.23 -5.57 -2.92
N ASP A 86 -1.86 -4.69 -3.85
CA ASP A 86 -2.19 -4.82 -5.27
C ASP A 86 -1.62 -6.12 -5.87
N GLY A 87 -2.49 -7.05 -6.24
CA GLY A 87 -2.12 -8.38 -6.72
C GLY A 87 -1.75 -9.40 -5.63
N ALA A 88 -2.00 -9.10 -4.35
CA ALA A 88 -1.77 -10.04 -3.26
C ALA A 88 -2.70 -11.26 -3.32
N ASP A 89 -2.18 -12.44 -2.99
CA ASP A 89 -2.96 -13.68 -2.91
C ASP A 89 -3.84 -13.69 -1.66
N LEU A 90 -3.32 -13.15 -0.55
CA LEU A 90 -4.02 -13.07 0.72
C LEU A 90 -3.73 -11.73 1.39
N ALA A 91 -4.78 -10.93 1.61
CA ALA A 91 -4.72 -9.66 2.32
C ALA A 91 -5.51 -9.75 3.63
N VAL A 92 -4.85 -9.44 4.74
CA VAL A 92 -5.44 -9.47 6.08
C VAL A 92 -5.52 -8.07 6.68
N VAL A 93 -6.67 -7.73 7.27
CA VAL A 93 -6.78 -6.58 8.18
C VAL A 93 -7.15 -7.08 9.56
N TYR A 94 -6.28 -6.83 10.52
CA TYR A 94 -6.54 -7.01 11.93
C TYR A 94 -6.74 -5.64 12.58
N TYR A 95 -7.81 -5.48 13.35
CA TYR A 95 -8.09 -4.26 14.10
C TYR A 95 -8.47 -4.60 15.54
N SER A 96 -7.76 -4.01 16.50
CA SER A 96 -8.10 -3.97 17.92
C SER A 96 -8.32 -2.52 18.36
N GLY A 97 -9.43 -2.26 19.05
CA GLY A 97 -9.87 -0.90 19.43
C GLY A 97 -11.38 -0.77 19.57
N HIS A 98 -11.90 0.46 19.60
CA HIS A 98 -13.34 0.72 19.58
C HIS A 98 -13.93 0.58 18.17
N GLY A 99 -15.07 -0.10 18.08
CA GLY A 99 -15.85 -0.16 16.85
C GLY A 99 -17.32 -0.49 17.10
N PHE A 100 -18.23 0.27 16.50
CA PHE A 100 -19.67 0.10 16.75
C PHE A 100 -20.51 0.29 15.48
N GLN A 101 -21.78 -0.09 15.59
CA GLN A 101 -22.73 -0.05 14.49
C GLN A 101 -23.65 1.17 14.56
N ILE A 102 -23.95 1.76 13.40
CA ILE A 102 -25.08 2.67 13.23
C ILE A 102 -25.86 2.22 11.99
N GLY A 103 -27.17 2.03 12.09
CA GLY A 103 -28.01 1.75 10.92
C GLY A 103 -27.71 0.46 10.14
N GLY A 104 -26.97 -0.50 10.71
CA GLY A 104 -26.50 -1.69 9.96
C GLY A 104 -25.05 -1.61 9.52
N GLU A 105 -24.43 -0.44 9.63
CA GLU A 105 -23.09 -0.14 9.14
C GLU A 105 -22.08 -0.13 10.28
N ASN A 106 -20.91 -0.70 10.03
CA ASN A 106 -19.84 -0.86 11.01
C ASN A 106 -18.78 0.22 10.86
N PHE A 107 -18.40 0.84 11.98
CA PHE A 107 -17.39 1.89 12.03
C PHE A 107 -16.25 1.51 12.96
N LEU A 108 -15.02 1.67 12.48
CA LEU A 108 -13.78 1.62 13.25
C LEU A 108 -13.45 3.04 13.70
N ILE A 109 -12.97 3.20 14.94
CA ILE A 109 -12.85 4.51 15.58
C ILE A 109 -11.36 4.91 15.72
N PRO A 110 -10.91 5.95 15.00
CA PRO A 110 -9.61 6.58 15.23
C PRO A 110 -9.50 7.22 16.62
N VAL A 111 -8.28 7.36 17.15
CA VAL A 111 -8.06 7.82 18.52
C VAL A 111 -8.42 9.30 18.77
N ASP A 112 -8.53 10.08 17.70
CA ASP A 112 -8.89 11.49 17.72
C ASP A 112 -10.37 11.77 17.46
N ALA A 113 -11.18 10.72 17.26
CA ALA A 113 -12.62 10.88 17.08
C ALA A 113 -13.29 11.38 18.36
N SER A 114 -14.08 12.45 18.23
CA SER A 114 -14.89 13.03 19.31
C SER A 114 -16.37 12.68 19.20
N LEU A 115 -16.87 12.52 17.98
CA LEU A 115 -18.27 12.19 17.64
C LEU A 115 -19.31 13.01 18.43
N LYS A 116 -19.06 14.31 18.59
CA LYS A 116 -19.92 15.25 19.32
C LYS A 116 -21.10 15.71 18.46
N ASP A 117 -20.87 15.87 17.16
CA ASP A 117 -21.86 16.30 16.18
C ASP A 117 -22.38 15.14 15.32
N ALA A 118 -23.61 15.24 14.81
CA ALA A 118 -24.23 14.16 14.02
C ALA A 118 -23.44 13.83 12.74
N ALA A 119 -22.76 14.83 12.16
CA ALA A 119 -21.96 14.70 10.95
C ALA A 119 -20.59 14.06 11.19
N ASP A 120 -20.13 14.01 12.45
CA ASP A 120 -18.77 13.58 12.78
C ASP A 120 -18.50 12.13 12.37
N ILE A 121 -19.52 11.27 12.34
CA ILE A 121 -19.33 9.87 11.94
C ILE A 121 -18.78 9.75 10.52
N GLU A 122 -19.19 10.63 9.60
CA GLU A 122 -18.81 10.53 8.19
C GLU A 122 -17.41 11.07 7.91
N VAL A 123 -16.89 11.92 8.80
CA VAL A 123 -15.59 12.60 8.61
C VAL A 123 -14.52 12.14 9.61
N GLN A 124 -14.89 11.66 10.79
CA GLN A 124 -13.96 11.24 11.86
C GLN A 124 -13.83 9.72 11.96
N ALA A 125 -14.83 8.92 11.58
CA ALA A 125 -14.77 7.46 11.69
C ALA A 125 -14.37 6.78 10.36
N VAL A 126 -14.09 5.48 10.41
CA VAL A 126 -13.75 4.66 9.24
C VAL A 126 -14.82 3.60 9.03
N LYS A 127 -15.53 3.67 7.91
CA LYS A 127 -16.55 2.67 7.56
C LYS A 127 -15.88 1.36 7.13
N LEU A 128 -16.21 0.26 7.80
CA LEU A 128 -15.64 -1.06 7.53
C LEU A 128 -15.96 -1.56 6.11
N ASP A 129 -17.17 -1.25 5.60
CA ASP A 129 -17.57 -1.69 4.26
C ASP A 129 -16.71 -1.02 3.15
N ASP A 130 -16.24 0.21 3.39
CA ASP A 130 -15.33 0.89 2.46
C ASP A 130 -13.93 0.26 2.49
N VAL A 131 -13.45 -0.17 3.67
CA VAL A 131 -12.21 -0.94 3.83
C VAL A 131 -12.32 -2.27 3.05
N LEU A 132 -13.41 -3.01 3.24
CA LEU A 132 -13.70 -4.26 2.55
C LEU A 132 -13.74 -4.08 1.03
N GLN A 133 -14.46 -3.07 0.56
CA GLN A 133 -14.61 -2.82 -0.87
C GLN A 133 -13.28 -2.48 -1.54
N GLN A 134 -12.46 -1.66 -0.90
CA GLN A 134 -11.14 -1.30 -1.43
C GLN A 134 -10.20 -2.51 -1.48
N LEU A 135 -10.23 -3.38 -0.46
CA LEU A 135 -9.42 -4.59 -0.44
C LEU A 135 -9.79 -5.62 -1.50
N ARG A 136 -11.09 -5.76 -1.79
CA ARG A 136 -11.59 -6.64 -2.86
C ARG A 136 -11.06 -6.25 -4.23
N ALA A 137 -10.82 -4.97 -4.46
CA ALA A 137 -10.26 -4.48 -5.72
C ALA A 137 -8.74 -4.78 -5.86
N LYS A 138 -8.07 -5.20 -4.78
CA LYS A 138 -6.61 -5.33 -4.71
C LYS A 138 -6.11 -6.75 -4.55
N SER A 139 -6.83 -7.60 -3.83
CA SER A 139 -6.38 -8.94 -3.46
C SER A 139 -7.35 -10.04 -3.91
N LYS A 140 -6.86 -11.28 -4.02
CA LYS A 140 -7.70 -12.44 -4.36
C LYS A 140 -8.59 -12.87 -3.19
N ILE A 141 -8.01 -12.92 -1.99
CA ILE A 141 -8.66 -13.35 -0.76
C ILE A 141 -8.50 -12.27 0.31
N GLN A 142 -9.62 -11.89 0.94
CA GLN A 142 -9.63 -10.90 2.02
C GLN A 142 -10.00 -11.56 3.34
N VAL A 143 -9.20 -11.34 4.36
CA VAL A 143 -9.49 -11.76 5.73
C VAL A 143 -9.54 -10.52 6.60
N ILE A 144 -10.66 -10.30 7.31
CA ILE A 144 -10.76 -9.25 8.30
C ILE A 144 -10.96 -9.88 9.67
N ILE A 145 -10.18 -9.45 10.65
CA ILE A 145 -10.24 -9.92 12.03
C ILE A 145 -10.45 -8.69 12.92
N LEU A 146 -11.59 -8.66 13.60
CA LEU A 146 -12.00 -7.53 14.44
C LEU A 146 -12.02 -7.95 15.90
N ASP A 147 -11.00 -7.52 16.63
CA ASP A 147 -10.93 -7.58 18.09
C ASP A 147 -11.43 -6.27 18.71
N ALA A 148 -12.61 -5.83 18.26
CA ALA A 148 -13.14 -4.51 18.59
C ALA A 148 -14.27 -4.56 19.62
N CYS A 149 -14.23 -3.59 20.54
CA CYS A 149 -15.28 -3.33 21.52
C CYS A 149 -16.54 -2.82 20.82
N ARG A 150 -17.50 -3.72 20.75
CA ARG A 150 -18.85 -3.63 20.20
C ARG A 150 -19.81 -2.76 21.06
N ASN A 151 -19.35 -1.64 21.61
CA ASN A 151 -20.22 -0.67 22.30
C ASN A 151 -19.92 0.74 21.78
N ASN A 152 -20.92 1.61 21.76
CA ASN A 152 -20.74 3.02 21.44
C ASN A 152 -20.34 3.78 22.73
N PRO A 153 -19.07 4.17 22.91
CA PRO A 153 -18.60 4.87 24.10
C PRO A 153 -19.01 6.35 24.11
N PHE A 154 -19.59 6.86 23.02
CA PHE A 154 -19.93 8.26 22.87
C PHE A 154 -21.33 8.58 23.44
N PRO A 155 -21.50 9.78 24.02
CA PRO A 155 -22.76 10.20 24.62
C PRO A 155 -23.87 10.41 23.58
N ARG A 156 -23.53 10.90 22.38
CA ARG A 156 -24.48 11.12 21.28
C ARG A 156 -25.02 9.80 20.73
N LYS A 157 -26.32 9.80 20.38
CA LYS A 157 -27.07 8.61 19.95
C LYS A 157 -27.71 8.73 18.57
N ASP A 158 -27.45 9.78 17.80
CA ASP A 158 -28.01 10.01 16.47
C ASP A 158 -26.94 10.58 15.53
N TYR A 159 -26.75 9.95 14.37
CA TYR A 159 -25.72 10.34 13.40
C TYR A 159 -26.23 10.30 11.97
N TRP A 160 -25.65 11.13 11.11
CA TRP A 160 -25.93 11.10 9.68
C TRP A 160 -25.32 9.87 9.04
N LEU A 161 -26.14 9.13 8.30
CA LEU A 161 -25.71 8.12 7.35
C LEU A 161 -26.34 8.45 6.01
N ARG A 162 -25.51 8.95 5.07
CA ARG A 162 -25.94 9.32 3.72
C ARG A 162 -27.02 10.40 3.74
N ASP A 163 -28.29 10.09 3.53
CA ASP A 163 -29.39 11.05 3.49
C ASP A 163 -30.34 10.93 4.68
N GLN A 164 -29.99 10.11 5.69
CA GLN A 164 -30.83 9.83 6.85
C GLN A 164 -30.10 10.05 8.18
N LEU A 165 -30.81 10.61 9.15
CA LEU A 165 -30.34 10.70 10.54
C LEU A 165 -30.79 9.44 11.29
N ILE A 166 -29.84 8.63 11.72
CA ILE A 166 -30.09 7.30 12.28
C ILE A 166 -29.65 7.26 13.74
N ALA A 167 -30.51 6.70 14.60
CA ALA A 167 -30.16 6.46 15.99
C ALA A 167 -29.12 5.33 16.11
N ALA A 168 -28.00 5.62 16.76
CA ALA A 168 -27.00 4.65 17.16
C ALA A 168 -27.58 3.75 18.27
N GLY A 169 -27.63 2.44 18.01
CA GLY A 169 -27.95 1.46 19.03
C GLY A 169 -26.86 1.36 20.11
N GLY A 170 -27.20 0.76 21.25
CA GLY A 170 -26.21 0.38 22.28
C GLY A 170 -25.49 -0.95 21.99
N THR A 171 -25.66 -1.49 20.77
CA THR A 171 -25.22 -2.82 20.37
C THR A 171 -23.89 -2.81 19.64
N GLY A 172 -23.29 -3.99 19.55
CA GLY A 172 -22.09 -4.24 18.77
C GLY A 172 -22.15 -4.02 17.28
N LEU A 173 -21.01 -4.34 16.64
CA LEU A 173 -20.89 -4.39 15.19
C LEU A 173 -22.03 -5.24 14.59
N ALA A 174 -22.54 -4.82 13.44
CA ALA A 174 -23.51 -5.57 12.66
C ALA A 174 -22.87 -6.81 12.05
N GLN A 175 -23.71 -7.78 11.71
CA GLN A 175 -23.31 -8.82 10.77
C GLN A 175 -23.04 -8.19 9.40
N VAL A 176 -21.85 -8.42 8.86
CA VAL A 176 -21.48 -7.97 7.51
C VAL A 176 -21.80 -9.07 6.50
N LYS A 177 -22.43 -8.70 5.37
CA LYS A 177 -22.62 -9.62 4.24
C LYS A 177 -21.27 -9.92 3.59
N SER A 178 -20.86 -11.17 3.59
CA SER A 178 -19.64 -11.62 2.90
C SER A 178 -19.85 -11.63 1.38
N SER A 179 -18.96 -10.96 0.65
CA SER A 179 -18.76 -11.16 -0.80
C SER A 179 -17.89 -12.40 -1.05
N LEU A 180 -17.85 -12.95 -2.26
CA LEU A 180 -16.95 -14.05 -2.64
C LEU A 180 -15.51 -13.87 -2.13
N ASN A 181 -14.87 -14.96 -1.67
CA ASN A 181 -13.48 -14.99 -1.20
C ASN A 181 -13.15 -14.08 -0.01
N THR A 182 -14.11 -13.89 0.89
CA THR A 182 -13.92 -13.08 2.10
C THR A 182 -14.19 -13.89 3.36
N LEU A 183 -13.34 -13.72 4.38
CA LEU A 183 -13.62 -14.15 5.74
C LEU A 183 -13.61 -12.94 6.68
N ILE A 184 -14.64 -12.81 7.51
CA ILE A 184 -14.72 -11.77 8.53
C ILE A 184 -14.89 -12.47 9.88
N ALA A 185 -13.88 -12.38 10.72
CA ALA A 185 -13.87 -12.88 12.08
C ALA A 185 -14.09 -11.73 13.07
N PHE A 186 -14.90 -11.98 14.09
CA PHE A 186 -15.19 -11.06 15.17
C PHE A 186 -14.85 -11.72 16.51
N ALA A 187 -14.33 -10.93 17.44
CA ALA A 187 -13.99 -11.41 18.78
C ALA A 187 -15.18 -11.91 19.60
N THR A 188 -16.40 -11.49 19.28
CA THR A 188 -17.64 -11.96 19.91
C THR A 188 -18.80 -12.00 18.91
N GLU A 189 -19.95 -12.53 19.30
CA GLU A 189 -21.16 -12.67 18.47
C GLU A 189 -21.78 -11.32 18.08
N PRO A 190 -22.53 -11.23 16.95
CA PRO A 190 -23.21 -10.02 16.54
C PRO A 190 -24.07 -9.41 17.66
N GLY A 191 -23.87 -8.11 17.93
CA GLY A 191 -24.62 -7.38 18.96
C GLY A 191 -24.09 -7.50 20.41
N ALA A 192 -23.26 -8.51 20.75
CA ALA A 192 -22.65 -8.67 22.08
C ALA A 192 -21.40 -7.80 22.27
N VAL A 193 -20.87 -7.66 23.49
CA VAL A 193 -19.64 -6.87 23.79
C VAL A 193 -18.46 -7.81 24.03
N ALA A 194 -17.30 -7.50 23.43
CA ALA A 194 -16.08 -8.28 23.64
C ALA A 194 -15.49 -7.95 25.02
N TYR A 195 -14.88 -8.95 25.68
CA TYR A 195 -14.31 -8.76 27.00
C TYR A 195 -12.83 -8.42 26.89
N ASP A 196 -12.39 -7.35 27.57
CA ASP A 196 -10.97 -6.98 27.60
C ASP A 196 -10.12 -8.04 28.33
N GLY A 197 -10.72 -8.86 29.21
CA GLY A 197 -9.96 -9.81 30.01
C GLY A 197 -9.17 -9.14 31.14
N SER A 198 -8.42 -9.93 31.90
CA SER A 198 -7.59 -9.46 33.02
C SER A 198 -6.08 -9.49 32.72
N GLY A 199 -5.69 -10.06 31.58
CA GLY A 199 -4.30 -10.17 31.14
C GLY A 199 -3.81 -8.93 30.39
N ASP A 200 -2.64 -9.05 29.76
CA ASP A 200 -2.07 -8.02 28.89
C ASP A 200 -2.53 -8.15 27.43
N LEU A 201 -3.05 -9.32 27.06
CA LEU A 201 -3.69 -9.59 25.77
C LEU A 201 -5.18 -9.85 25.98
N SER A 202 -5.99 -9.51 24.98
CA SER A 202 -7.39 -9.88 24.95
C SER A 202 -7.54 -11.42 24.88
N PRO A 203 -8.62 -12.00 25.42
CA PRO A 203 -8.88 -13.44 25.31
C PRO A 203 -8.88 -13.93 23.85
N PHE A 204 -9.41 -13.12 22.94
CA PHE A 204 -9.50 -13.45 21.52
C PHE A 204 -8.12 -13.44 20.85
N SER A 205 -7.35 -12.37 21.01
CA SER A 205 -6.03 -12.23 20.39
C SER A 205 -5.05 -13.28 20.92
N SER A 206 -5.06 -13.51 22.23
CA SER A 206 -4.26 -14.57 22.85
C SER A 206 -4.59 -15.96 22.27
N ALA A 207 -5.87 -16.27 22.07
CA ALA A 207 -6.29 -17.53 21.46
C ALA A 207 -5.95 -17.59 19.96
N PHE A 208 -6.15 -16.50 19.23
CA PHE A 208 -5.83 -16.41 17.80
C PHE A 208 -4.36 -16.65 17.53
N SER A 209 -3.45 -15.92 18.17
CA SER A 209 -2.01 -16.05 17.93
C SER A 209 -1.48 -17.45 18.21
N ARG A 210 -1.97 -18.11 19.27
CA ARG A 210 -1.63 -19.52 19.55
C ARG A 210 -2.10 -20.48 18.46
N ARG A 211 -3.31 -20.30 17.94
CA ARG A 211 -3.92 -21.23 16.96
C ARG A 211 -3.51 -20.92 15.52
N ALA A 212 -3.19 -19.67 15.19
CA ALA A 212 -2.83 -19.23 13.84
C ALA A 212 -1.49 -19.78 13.36
N LEU A 213 -0.59 -20.15 14.29
CA LEU A 213 0.70 -20.80 13.99
C LEU A 213 0.58 -22.31 13.77
N ALA A 214 -0.62 -22.90 13.88
CA ALA A 214 -0.81 -24.31 13.59
C ALA A 214 -0.51 -24.57 12.09
N PRO A 215 0.52 -25.39 11.79
CA PRO A 215 1.00 -25.54 10.42
C PRO A 215 -0.04 -26.26 9.57
N ASN A 216 -0.21 -25.78 8.33
CA ASN A 216 -1.05 -26.41 7.31
C ASN A 216 -2.52 -26.58 7.72
N GLN A 217 -2.98 -25.84 8.74
CA GLN A 217 -4.36 -25.87 9.20
C GLN A 217 -5.21 -24.82 8.47
N GLU A 218 -6.38 -25.26 8.00
CA GLU A 218 -7.36 -24.39 7.34
C GLU A 218 -7.94 -23.36 8.34
N ILE A 219 -8.13 -22.13 7.88
CA ILE A 219 -8.46 -20.97 8.72
C ILE A 219 -9.80 -21.09 9.45
N ARG A 220 -10.85 -21.69 8.87
CA ARG A 220 -12.12 -21.91 9.59
C ARG A 220 -11.93 -22.90 10.73
N SER A 221 -11.07 -23.92 10.53
CA SER A 221 -10.71 -24.85 11.60
C SER A 221 -9.91 -24.17 12.72
N VAL A 222 -8.99 -23.26 12.35
CA VAL A 222 -8.30 -22.38 13.31
C VAL A 222 -9.31 -21.54 14.09
N MET A 223 -10.24 -20.85 13.42
CA MET A 223 -11.25 -20.01 14.07
C MET A 223 -12.20 -20.81 14.98
N ALA A 224 -12.56 -22.04 14.59
CA ALA A 224 -13.32 -22.94 15.45
C ALA A 224 -12.57 -23.31 16.74
N ALA A 225 -11.24 -23.48 16.66
CA ALA A 225 -10.40 -23.70 17.83
C ALA A 225 -10.27 -22.43 18.69
N VAL A 226 -10.09 -21.26 18.06
CA VAL A 226 -10.10 -19.95 18.74
C VAL A 226 -11.41 -19.76 19.51
N ARG A 227 -12.56 -20.05 18.88
CA ARG A 227 -13.87 -19.96 19.56
C ARG A 227 -13.92 -20.83 20.81
N ARG A 228 -13.45 -22.08 20.74
CA ARG A 228 -13.42 -22.98 21.90
C ARG A 228 -12.56 -22.41 23.03
N ASP A 229 -11.34 -21.98 22.72
CA ASP A 229 -10.41 -21.42 23.69
C ASP A 229 -10.96 -20.15 24.36
N VAL A 230 -11.61 -19.27 23.61
CA VAL A 230 -12.21 -18.04 24.14
C VAL A 230 -13.42 -18.33 25.02
N VAL A 231 -14.31 -19.22 24.59
CA VAL A 231 -15.48 -19.63 25.37
C VAL A 231 -15.04 -20.24 26.70
N GLU A 232 -14.00 -21.08 26.69
CA GLU A 232 -13.42 -21.67 27.89
C GLU A 232 -12.81 -20.59 28.80
N ALA A 233 -11.92 -19.75 28.26
CA ALA A 233 -11.23 -18.70 29.01
C ALA A 233 -12.19 -17.67 29.63
N THR A 234 -13.30 -17.39 28.96
CA THR A 234 -14.31 -16.41 29.41
C THR A 234 -15.51 -17.04 30.11
N LYS A 235 -15.51 -18.36 30.33
CA LYS A 235 -16.63 -19.12 30.91
C LYS A 235 -17.96 -18.88 30.19
N GLY A 236 -17.90 -18.74 28.86
CA GLY A 236 -19.04 -18.50 27.98
C GLY A 236 -19.50 -17.03 27.89
N ALA A 237 -18.82 -16.08 28.53
CA ALA A 237 -19.18 -14.67 28.42
C ALA A 237 -18.86 -14.05 27.05
N GLN A 238 -17.97 -14.67 26.28
CA GLN A 238 -17.60 -14.24 24.94
C GLN A 238 -17.59 -15.43 23.98
N VAL A 239 -18.23 -15.26 22.83
CA VAL A 239 -18.32 -16.30 21.78
C VAL A 239 -17.85 -15.71 20.46
N PRO A 240 -16.61 -15.97 20.02
CA PRO A 240 -16.13 -15.50 18.72
C PRO A 240 -17.01 -15.99 17.56
N TRP A 241 -17.16 -15.15 16.55
CA TRP A 241 -18.04 -15.42 15.41
C TRP A 241 -17.32 -15.14 14.09
N GLU A 242 -17.61 -15.91 13.05
CA GLU A 242 -17.10 -15.66 11.70
C GLU A 242 -18.18 -15.76 10.63
N ASN A 243 -18.05 -14.93 9.60
CA ASN A 243 -18.76 -15.08 8.34
C ASN A 243 -17.75 -15.39 7.24
N SER A 244 -17.95 -16.47 6.50
CA SER A 244 -17.04 -16.88 5.44
C SER A 244 -17.79 -17.20 4.16
N SER A 245 -17.21 -16.73 3.06
CA SER A 245 -17.57 -17.02 1.67
C SER A 245 -16.35 -17.54 0.90
N LEU A 246 -15.33 -18.02 1.62
CA LEU A 246 -14.12 -18.61 1.05
C LEU A 246 -14.51 -19.82 0.21
N ILE A 247 -14.08 -19.82 -1.05
CA ILE A 247 -14.26 -20.95 -1.96
C ILE A 247 -13.15 -21.97 -1.72
N ASP A 248 -11.91 -21.49 -1.69
CA ASP A 248 -10.72 -22.30 -1.53
C ASP A 248 -10.27 -22.39 -0.06
N GLU A 249 -9.46 -23.40 0.24
CA GLU A 249 -8.82 -23.54 1.55
C GLU A 249 -7.77 -22.44 1.76
N VAL A 250 -7.95 -21.67 2.84
CA VAL A 250 -7.01 -20.66 3.26
C VAL A 250 -6.24 -21.16 4.47
N VAL A 251 -4.92 -21.15 4.37
CA VAL A 251 -4.00 -21.55 5.42
C VAL A 251 -3.12 -20.34 5.76
N LEU A 252 -3.14 -19.92 7.02
CA LEU A 252 -2.33 -18.80 7.49
C LEU A 252 -0.84 -19.20 7.53
N MET A 253 -0.51 -20.28 8.24
CA MET A 253 0.84 -20.83 8.36
C MET A 253 1.05 -21.98 7.38
N ARG A 254 1.61 -21.70 6.18
CA ARG A 254 2.06 -22.75 5.26
C ARG A 254 3.53 -23.07 5.56
N ARG A 255 3.82 -24.32 5.93
CA ARG A 255 5.21 -24.79 6.04
C ARG A 255 5.51 -25.79 4.92
N ALA A 256 6.66 -25.62 4.28
CA ALA A 256 7.09 -26.48 3.19
C ALA A 256 7.70 -27.76 3.77
N ASN A 257 7.08 -28.91 3.49
CA ASN A 257 7.50 -30.22 3.96
C ASN A 257 8.77 -30.73 3.25
N ARG A 258 9.93 -30.07 3.38
CA ARG A 258 11.19 -30.50 2.75
C ARG A 258 12.43 -30.11 3.55
N PRO A 259 12.99 -31.02 4.37
CA PRO A 259 14.37 -30.89 4.80
C PRO A 259 15.27 -31.06 3.56
N ALA A 260 16.11 -30.07 3.25
CA ALA A 260 16.93 -30.08 2.04
C ALA A 260 18.22 -30.87 2.26
N LEU A 261 18.44 -31.90 1.43
CA LEU A 261 19.70 -32.63 1.29
C LEU A 261 19.97 -32.94 -0.19
N PRO A 262 21.24 -33.07 -0.61
CA PRO A 262 21.56 -33.53 -1.95
C PRO A 262 20.94 -34.91 -2.22
N PRO A 263 20.24 -35.12 -3.35
CA PRO A 263 19.51 -36.36 -3.62
C PRO A 263 20.41 -37.59 -3.77
N VAL A 264 21.68 -37.39 -4.16
CA VAL A 264 22.69 -38.45 -4.23
C VAL A 264 24.03 -37.91 -3.72
N LEU A 265 24.57 -38.55 -2.70
CA LEU A 265 25.95 -38.34 -2.25
C LEU A 265 26.76 -39.59 -2.58
N GLU A 266 28.05 -39.41 -2.90
CA GLU A 266 28.96 -40.53 -3.15
C GLU A 266 30.10 -40.50 -2.14
N LYS A 267 30.39 -41.62 -1.47
CA LYS A 267 31.49 -41.75 -0.51
C LYS A 267 32.28 -43.03 -0.77
N THR A 268 33.60 -42.98 -0.58
CA THR A 268 34.46 -44.18 -0.64
C THR A 268 34.67 -44.73 0.76
N VAL A 269 34.44 -46.04 0.96
CA VAL A 269 34.60 -46.70 2.28
C VAL A 269 35.57 -47.88 2.15
N PRO A 270 36.71 -47.88 2.87
CA PRO A 270 37.63 -49.00 2.88
C PRO A 270 37.09 -50.20 3.69
N SER A 271 37.19 -51.41 3.15
CA SER A 271 36.82 -52.65 3.85
C SER A 271 37.94 -53.16 4.77
N GLY A 272 37.56 -53.80 5.88
CA GLY A 272 38.47 -54.52 6.77
C GLY A 272 39.30 -53.67 7.72
N VAL A 273 39.03 -52.36 7.82
CA VAL A 273 39.78 -51.40 8.66
C VAL A 273 39.01 -50.94 9.91
N GLY A 274 37.78 -51.42 10.10
CA GLY A 274 36.88 -51.02 11.19
C GLY A 274 35.94 -49.88 10.79
N PRO A 275 35.20 -49.30 11.75
CA PRO A 275 34.22 -48.24 11.48
C PRO A 275 34.87 -46.96 10.91
N VAL A 276 34.35 -46.50 9.77
CA VAL A 276 34.81 -45.28 9.07
C VAL A 276 33.72 -44.23 9.15
N ALA A 277 34.09 -43.00 9.56
CA ALA A 277 33.17 -41.87 9.60
C ALA A 277 32.69 -41.49 8.19
N LEU A 278 31.38 -41.30 8.04
CA LEU A 278 30.77 -40.92 6.76
C LEU A 278 30.81 -39.41 6.51
N ASP A 279 30.93 -38.60 7.57
CA ASP A 279 30.96 -37.13 7.54
C ASP A 279 29.85 -36.53 6.66
N LEU A 280 28.61 -36.94 6.96
CA LEU A 280 27.44 -36.48 6.23
C LEU A 280 26.97 -35.12 6.74
N PRO A 281 26.53 -34.20 5.85
CA PRO A 281 26.09 -32.87 6.26
C PRO A 281 24.83 -32.96 7.13
N VAL A 282 24.73 -32.06 8.12
CA VAL A 282 23.52 -31.92 8.93
C VAL A 282 22.37 -31.45 8.04
N PRO A 283 21.23 -32.16 8.01
CA PRO A 283 20.06 -31.69 7.27
C PRO A 283 19.55 -30.38 7.87
N VAL A 284 19.17 -29.43 7.01
CA VAL A 284 18.63 -28.14 7.45
C VAL A 284 17.14 -28.09 7.13
N ASP A 285 16.35 -27.76 8.14
CA ASP A 285 14.96 -27.40 7.97
C ASP A 285 14.86 -25.95 7.44
N VAL A 286 14.07 -25.76 6.39
CA VAL A 286 13.92 -24.44 5.74
C VAL A 286 13.28 -23.40 6.66
N ASP A 287 12.58 -23.83 7.70
CA ASP A 287 11.95 -23.00 8.72
C ASP A 287 12.69 -23.06 10.08
N GLY A 288 13.89 -23.65 10.12
CA GLY A 288 14.77 -23.68 11.29
C GLY A 288 14.35 -24.65 12.40
N GLY A 289 13.42 -25.57 12.13
CA GLY A 289 12.99 -26.64 13.04
C GLY A 289 14.01 -27.78 13.20
N ALA A 290 13.77 -28.67 14.17
CA ALA A 290 14.59 -29.87 14.32
C ALA A 290 14.28 -30.86 13.20
N VAL A 291 15.32 -31.54 12.71
CA VAL A 291 15.20 -32.62 11.72
C VAL A 291 15.61 -33.93 12.36
N SER A 292 14.79 -34.96 12.18
CA SER A 292 15.11 -36.35 12.49
C SER A 292 15.32 -37.14 11.21
N ILE A 293 16.03 -38.27 11.30
CA ILE A 293 16.41 -39.09 10.16
C ILE A 293 16.06 -40.54 10.46
N SER A 294 15.43 -41.23 9.52
CA SER A 294 15.25 -42.67 9.56
C SER A 294 16.07 -43.33 8.45
N ILE A 295 16.66 -44.48 8.75
CA ILE A 295 17.26 -45.33 7.73
C ILE A 295 16.15 -46.16 7.08
N GLU A 296 15.87 -45.93 5.81
CA GLU A 296 14.84 -46.65 5.04
C GLU A 296 15.39 -47.97 4.46
N ARG A 297 16.68 -47.96 4.08
CA ARG A 297 17.39 -49.15 3.60
C ARG A 297 18.84 -49.11 4.04
N SER A 298 19.21 -50.06 4.90
CA SER A 298 20.60 -50.25 5.33
C SER A 298 21.51 -50.75 4.19
N PRO A 299 22.82 -50.45 4.22
CA PRO A 299 23.79 -50.95 3.26
C PRO A 299 23.88 -52.48 3.31
N ALA A 300 24.16 -53.12 2.17
CA ALA A 300 24.26 -54.58 2.08
C ALA A 300 25.66 -55.12 2.46
N LEU A 301 26.70 -54.31 2.27
CA LEU A 301 28.10 -54.69 2.44
C LEU A 301 28.67 -54.29 3.80
N GLY A 302 27.98 -53.47 4.60
CA GLY A 302 28.49 -52.98 5.88
C GLY A 302 27.41 -52.64 6.90
N LEU A 303 27.82 -52.45 8.14
CA LEU A 303 26.96 -52.09 9.28
C LEU A 303 27.08 -50.60 9.60
N LEU A 304 25.94 -49.91 9.78
CA LEU A 304 25.92 -48.54 10.26
C LEU A 304 26.07 -48.48 11.78
N ILE A 305 26.93 -47.60 12.26
CA ILE A 305 27.26 -47.44 13.69
C ILE A 305 27.17 -45.96 14.05
N LEU A 306 26.49 -45.65 15.15
CA LEU A 306 26.43 -44.32 15.74
C LEU A 306 26.80 -44.43 17.22
N ASP A 307 27.81 -43.67 17.66
CA ASP A 307 28.32 -43.68 19.04
C ASP A 307 28.60 -45.10 19.59
N GLY A 308 29.14 -45.98 18.75
CA GLY A 308 29.50 -47.36 19.08
C GLY A 308 28.33 -48.35 19.12
N LYS A 309 27.11 -47.93 18.73
CA LYS A 309 25.94 -48.80 18.65
C LYS A 309 25.49 -49.01 17.20
N PRO A 310 25.08 -50.23 16.80
CA PRO A 310 24.47 -50.45 15.49
C PRO A 310 23.18 -49.64 15.34
N VAL A 311 22.99 -49.03 14.18
CA VAL A 311 21.75 -48.31 13.80
C VAL A 311 20.82 -49.25 13.06
N ALA A 312 19.58 -49.40 13.52
CA ALA A 312 18.58 -50.23 12.85
C ALA A 312 17.79 -49.45 11.79
N THR A 313 17.27 -50.16 10.78
CA THR A 313 16.30 -49.61 9.81
C THR A 313 15.06 -49.08 10.56
N GLY A 314 14.65 -47.84 10.25
CA GLY A 314 13.52 -47.15 10.87
C GLY A 314 13.81 -46.52 12.24
N GLU A 315 15.00 -46.71 12.80
CA GLU A 315 15.39 -46.05 14.06
C GLU A 315 15.61 -44.54 13.82
N PRO A 316 14.97 -43.66 14.60
CA PRO A 316 15.14 -42.22 14.44
C PRO A 316 16.49 -41.75 14.99
N ILE A 317 17.24 -41.04 14.17
CA ILE A 317 18.50 -40.38 14.49
C ILE A 317 18.25 -38.86 14.48
N GLU A 318 18.82 -38.11 15.42
CA GLU A 318 18.76 -36.66 15.35
C GLU A 318 19.65 -36.14 14.20
N GLY A 319 19.18 -35.15 13.44
CA GLY A 319 19.92 -34.63 12.28
C GLY A 319 21.33 -34.14 12.61
N LYS A 320 21.52 -33.59 13.81
CA LYS A 320 22.82 -33.13 14.34
C LYS A 320 23.83 -34.27 14.57
N ASP A 321 23.35 -35.52 14.65
CA ASP A 321 24.16 -36.71 14.89
C ASP A 321 24.61 -37.39 13.59
N LEU A 322 24.02 -37.02 12.45
CA LEU A 322 24.34 -37.58 11.14
C LEU A 322 25.84 -37.46 10.75
N PRO A 323 26.56 -36.36 11.04
CA PRO A 323 27.99 -36.28 10.77
C PRO A 323 28.82 -37.35 11.51
N ARG A 324 28.31 -37.86 12.63
CA ARG A 324 28.98 -38.87 13.47
C ARG A 324 28.64 -40.30 13.05
N LEU A 325 27.78 -40.49 12.05
CA LEU A 325 27.44 -41.80 11.52
C LEU A 325 28.67 -42.46 10.88
N GLN A 326 28.91 -43.71 11.23
CA GLN A 326 30.02 -44.52 10.75
C GLN A 326 29.51 -45.74 9.98
N MET A 327 30.31 -46.26 9.06
CA MET A 327 30.07 -47.52 8.37
C MET A 327 31.25 -48.47 8.61
N ASP A 328 30.96 -49.67 9.09
CA ASP A 328 31.94 -50.75 9.27
C ASP A 328 31.71 -51.84 8.22
N VAL A 329 32.71 -52.07 7.37
CA VAL A 329 32.65 -53.05 6.28
C VAL A 329 33.59 -54.21 6.62
N PRO A 330 33.07 -55.43 6.87
CA PRO A 330 33.88 -56.58 7.27
C PRO A 330 34.79 -57.07 6.14
N LYS A 331 35.80 -57.86 6.52
CA LYS A 331 36.77 -58.47 5.60
C LYS A 331 36.09 -59.52 4.72
N GLY A 332 36.33 -59.48 3.40
CA GLY A 332 35.81 -60.49 2.46
C GLY A 332 35.23 -59.97 1.14
N ALA A 333 35.27 -58.66 0.86
CA ALA A 333 34.93 -58.13 -0.46
C ALA A 333 36.12 -58.31 -1.42
N ASP A 334 36.31 -59.54 -1.94
CA ASP A 334 37.36 -59.82 -2.92
C ASP A 334 37.05 -59.17 -4.28
N ALA A 335 38.01 -58.33 -4.72
CA ALA A 335 38.20 -57.72 -6.03
C ALA A 335 37.19 -56.67 -6.55
N GLU A 336 37.73 -55.46 -6.75
CA GLU A 336 37.27 -54.31 -7.56
C GLU A 336 35.97 -53.56 -7.15
N ASP A 337 36.11 -52.24 -6.98
CA ASP A 337 35.07 -51.18 -6.86
C ASP A 337 33.61 -51.68 -6.75
N GLN A 338 33.22 -52.21 -5.58
CA GLN A 338 31.84 -52.60 -5.32
C GLN A 338 31.02 -51.37 -4.94
N VAL A 339 29.81 -51.26 -5.49
CA VAL A 339 28.89 -50.16 -5.17
C VAL A 339 27.80 -50.67 -4.22
N ASP A 340 27.66 -50.01 -3.08
CA ASP A 340 26.58 -50.22 -2.12
C ASP A 340 25.75 -48.93 -1.97
N MET A 341 24.60 -49.02 -1.30
CA MET A 341 23.73 -47.87 -1.11
C MET A 341 23.05 -47.86 0.25
N LEU A 342 22.90 -46.66 0.80
CA LEU A 342 22.05 -46.34 1.93
C LEU A 342 20.89 -45.47 1.43
N ALA A 343 19.65 -45.87 1.71
CA ALA A 343 18.50 -44.99 1.56
C ALA A 343 18.06 -44.51 2.94
N TYR A 344 17.80 -43.22 3.07
CA TYR A 344 17.39 -42.60 4.31
C TYR A 344 16.31 -41.55 4.04
N ALA A 345 15.53 -41.23 5.06
CA ALA A 345 14.51 -40.20 5.01
C ALA A 345 14.72 -39.19 6.14
N THR A 346 14.57 -37.91 5.83
CA THR A 346 14.52 -36.83 6.81
C THR A 346 13.07 -36.54 7.17
N HIS A 347 12.84 -36.13 8.40
CA HIS A 347 11.53 -35.79 8.94
C HIS A 347 11.64 -34.52 9.79
N ASP A 348 10.80 -33.53 9.53
CA ASP A 348 10.63 -32.38 10.40
C ASP A 348 9.57 -32.66 11.49
N GLU A 349 9.45 -31.75 12.46
CA GLU A 349 8.48 -31.89 13.56
C GLU A 349 7.01 -31.80 13.08
N TRP A 350 6.77 -31.33 11.85
CA TRP A 350 5.44 -31.01 11.30
C TRP A 350 4.94 -32.02 10.27
N GLY A 351 5.61 -33.18 10.19
CA GLY A 351 5.22 -34.29 9.31
C GLY A 351 5.67 -34.12 7.86
N GLY A 352 6.56 -33.17 7.58
CA GLY A 352 7.28 -33.09 6.34
C GLY A 352 8.50 -33.98 6.32
N GLY A 353 8.95 -34.35 5.11
CA GLY A 353 10.09 -35.22 4.96
C GLY A 353 10.62 -35.30 3.54
N SER A 354 11.84 -35.78 3.39
CA SER A 354 12.51 -35.95 2.10
C SER A 354 13.36 -37.21 2.11
N GLN A 355 13.53 -37.84 0.95
CA GLN A 355 14.32 -39.05 0.82
C GLN A 355 15.64 -38.76 0.12
N GLY A 356 16.70 -39.39 0.59
CA GLY A 356 18.04 -39.30 0.02
C GLY A 356 18.65 -40.69 -0.20
N ILE A 357 19.60 -40.74 -1.13
CA ILE A 357 20.41 -41.92 -1.39
C ILE A 357 21.88 -41.56 -1.21
N LEU A 358 22.60 -42.38 -0.45
CA LEU A 358 24.06 -42.32 -0.35
C LEU A 358 24.63 -43.55 -1.03
N VAL A 359 25.51 -43.35 -1.99
CA VAL A 359 26.18 -44.39 -2.76
C VAL A 359 27.58 -44.57 -2.20
N PHE A 360 27.91 -45.80 -1.80
CA PHE A 360 29.24 -46.12 -1.30
C PHE A 360 30.04 -46.86 -2.37
N ARG A 361 31.26 -46.37 -2.66
CA ARG A 361 32.27 -47.17 -3.37
C ARG A 361 33.13 -47.89 -2.34
N VAL A 362 32.93 -49.19 -2.20
CA VAL A 362 33.69 -50.03 -1.28
C VAL A 362 34.99 -50.47 -1.94
N LYS A 363 36.12 -50.14 -1.30
CA LYS A 363 37.47 -50.47 -1.78
C LYS A 363 38.23 -51.29 -0.74
N ASN A 364 39.20 -52.08 -1.17
CA ASN A 364 40.01 -52.89 -0.25
C ASN A 364 40.90 -51.99 0.63
N GLY A 365 40.69 -52.02 1.95
CA GLY A 365 41.45 -51.28 2.94
C GLY A 365 42.68 -52.02 3.48
N GLU A 366 42.95 -53.25 3.03
CA GLU A 366 44.05 -54.08 3.54
C GLU A 366 45.37 -53.92 2.76
N GLY A 367 46.47 -54.35 3.40
CA GLY A 367 47.80 -54.33 2.79
C GLY A 367 48.41 -52.93 2.63
N ALA A 368 49.50 -52.83 1.86
CA ALA A 368 50.20 -51.55 1.66
C ALA A 368 49.35 -50.54 0.86
N ALA A 369 48.61 -51.03 -0.15
CA ALA A 369 47.70 -50.21 -0.95
C ALA A 369 46.51 -49.69 -0.13
N GLY A 370 45.93 -50.52 0.74
CA GLY A 370 44.85 -50.12 1.64
C GLY A 370 45.28 -49.10 2.69
N LYS A 371 46.48 -49.24 3.28
CA LYS A 371 47.05 -48.20 4.16
C LYS A 371 47.24 -46.85 3.45
N GLN A 372 47.65 -46.89 2.18
CA GLN A 372 47.78 -45.68 1.37
C GLN A 372 46.40 -45.06 1.03
N LEU A 373 45.39 -45.89 0.74
CA LEU A 373 44.02 -45.44 0.53
C LEU A 373 43.44 -44.75 1.78
N VAL A 374 43.57 -45.38 2.96
CA VAL A 374 43.10 -44.79 4.23
C VAL A 374 43.79 -43.46 4.50
N ALA A 375 45.11 -43.39 4.35
CA ALA A 375 45.85 -42.13 4.51
C ALA A 375 45.44 -41.05 3.49
N SER A 376 45.09 -41.43 2.25
CA SER A 376 44.55 -40.52 1.23
C SER A 376 43.19 -39.96 1.66
N LEU A 377 42.28 -40.82 2.09
CA LEU A 377 40.93 -40.42 2.54
C LEU A 377 40.99 -39.52 3.79
N GLU A 378 41.88 -39.82 4.75
CA GLU A 378 42.12 -38.95 5.91
C GLU A 378 42.70 -37.58 5.52
N SER A 379 43.56 -37.54 4.49
CA SER A 379 44.12 -36.29 3.96
C SER A 379 43.06 -35.48 3.20
N GLU A 380 42.23 -36.14 2.39
CA GLU A 380 41.10 -35.54 1.68
C GLU A 380 40.12 -34.92 2.69
N GLN A 381 39.77 -35.64 3.76
CA GLN A 381 38.90 -35.14 4.81
C GLN A 381 39.47 -33.90 5.52
N LYS A 382 40.79 -33.89 5.82
CA LYS A 382 41.45 -32.70 6.40
C LYS A 382 41.45 -31.52 5.43
N GLN A 383 41.58 -31.76 4.14
CA GLN A 383 41.52 -30.73 3.12
C GLN A 383 40.09 -30.16 2.98
N GLU A 384 39.07 -31.02 2.97
CA GLU A 384 37.65 -30.60 2.96
C GLU A 384 37.33 -29.67 4.15
N VAL A 385 37.81 -29.97 5.36
CA VAL A 385 37.62 -29.11 6.55
C VAL A 385 38.27 -27.72 6.35
N VAL A 386 39.46 -27.67 5.75
CA VAL A 386 40.15 -26.39 5.46
C VAL A 386 39.41 -25.60 4.37
N GLU A 387 38.98 -26.27 3.31
CA GLU A 387 38.20 -25.66 2.22
C GLU A 387 36.87 -25.10 2.75
N ARG A 388 36.14 -25.85 3.58
CA ARG A 388 34.93 -25.38 4.28
C ARG A 388 35.21 -24.13 5.11
N GLY A 389 36.31 -24.09 5.86
CA GLY A 389 36.70 -22.90 6.62
C GLY A 389 36.92 -21.65 5.74
N ILE A 390 37.51 -21.82 4.56
CA ILE A 390 37.68 -20.75 3.56
C ILE A 390 36.31 -20.31 3.01
N HIS A 391 35.43 -21.26 2.69
CA HIS A 391 34.09 -20.98 2.19
C HIS A 391 33.24 -20.19 3.19
N ILE A 392 33.32 -20.51 4.49
CA ILE A 392 32.63 -19.76 5.56
C ILE A 392 33.13 -18.32 5.63
N ALA A 393 34.45 -18.11 5.63
CA ALA A 393 35.02 -16.77 5.67
C ALA A 393 34.65 -15.94 4.43
N GLY A 394 34.68 -16.57 3.25
CA GLY A 394 34.26 -15.95 2.00
C GLY A 394 32.76 -15.62 1.96
N ALA A 395 31.90 -16.48 2.50
CA ALA A 395 30.47 -16.21 2.63
C ALA A 395 30.18 -15.04 3.59
N ALA A 396 30.92 -14.97 4.71
CA ALA A 396 30.80 -13.86 5.66
C ALA A 396 31.24 -12.54 5.02
N GLU A 397 32.38 -12.52 4.33
CA GLU A 397 32.89 -11.35 3.60
C GLU A 397 31.94 -10.89 2.48
N ALA A 398 31.31 -11.85 1.78
CA ALA A 398 30.33 -11.56 0.73
C ALA A 398 29.05 -10.85 1.24
N ILE A 399 28.75 -10.97 2.54
CA ILE A 399 27.58 -10.37 3.19
C ILE A 399 27.94 -9.11 3.99
N ASP A 400 29.06 -9.14 4.71
CA ASP A 400 29.41 -8.14 5.71
C ASP A 400 29.56 -6.73 5.12
N ASN A 401 29.01 -5.74 5.84
CA ASN A 401 29.13 -4.31 5.55
C ASN A 401 28.61 -3.86 4.17
N ARG A 402 27.77 -4.66 3.51
CA ARG A 402 27.09 -4.24 2.28
C ARG A 402 25.98 -3.26 2.60
N ASP A 403 25.88 -2.19 1.81
CA ASP A 403 24.77 -1.25 1.83
C ASP A 403 24.05 -1.33 0.48
N VAL A 404 22.97 -2.11 0.44
CA VAL A 404 22.17 -2.30 -0.77
C VAL A 404 21.07 -1.25 -0.77
N LYS A 405 21.04 -0.41 -1.81
CA LYS A 405 19.95 0.57 -2.03
C LYS A 405 18.86 -0.05 -2.88
N ILE A 406 17.61 0.00 -2.41
CA ILE A 406 16.47 -0.64 -3.08
C ILE A 406 15.31 0.34 -3.22
N PRO A 407 14.83 0.63 -4.44
CA PRO A 407 13.67 1.48 -4.62
C PRO A 407 12.40 0.83 -4.09
N VAL A 408 11.57 1.61 -3.42
CA VAL A 408 10.28 1.17 -2.87
C VAL A 408 9.29 0.96 -4.01
N GLY A 409 8.46 -0.08 -3.92
CA GLY A 409 7.35 -0.33 -4.84
C GLY A 409 7.72 -0.86 -6.22
N VAL A 410 8.98 -1.21 -6.51
CA VAL A 410 9.34 -1.85 -7.80
C VAL A 410 9.24 -3.38 -7.77
N GLY A 411 8.74 -3.96 -6.67
CA GLY A 411 8.71 -5.40 -6.40
C GLY A 411 10.02 -5.93 -5.80
N PRO A 412 10.17 -7.26 -5.67
CA PRO A 412 11.36 -7.89 -5.09
C PRO A 412 12.63 -7.64 -5.92
N VAL A 413 13.66 -7.08 -5.30
CA VAL A 413 14.95 -6.80 -5.94
C VAL A 413 16.01 -7.83 -5.52
N PRO A 414 16.72 -8.48 -6.46
CA PRO A 414 17.81 -9.39 -6.14
C PRO A 414 18.96 -8.69 -5.40
N LEU A 415 19.42 -9.29 -4.30
CA LEU A 415 20.49 -8.72 -3.45
C LEU A 415 21.90 -8.98 -3.99
N LYS A 416 22.08 -10.02 -4.82
CA LYS A 416 23.35 -10.38 -5.50
C LYS A 416 24.54 -10.41 -4.55
N LEU A 417 24.49 -11.36 -3.60
CA LEU A 417 25.50 -11.49 -2.55
C LEU A 417 26.79 -12.17 -3.04
N ASP A 418 26.76 -12.94 -4.13
CA ASP A 418 27.93 -13.57 -4.77
C ASP A 418 28.73 -14.46 -3.80
N VAL A 419 28.06 -15.40 -3.14
CA VAL A 419 28.69 -16.30 -2.15
C VAL A 419 29.64 -17.28 -2.86
N PRO A 420 30.91 -17.42 -2.45
CA PRO A 420 31.92 -18.18 -3.19
C PRO A 420 31.86 -19.69 -2.95
N THR A 421 30.67 -20.25 -2.64
CA THR A 421 30.49 -21.69 -2.44
C THR A 421 29.07 -22.14 -2.77
N LYS A 422 28.95 -23.39 -3.20
CA LYS A 422 27.68 -24.13 -3.32
C LYS A 422 27.72 -25.41 -2.50
N ASP A 423 28.62 -25.47 -1.52
CA ASP A 423 28.79 -26.63 -0.65
C ASP A 423 27.49 -26.89 0.15
N PRO A 424 26.88 -28.08 0.04
CA PRO A 424 25.66 -28.42 0.78
C PRO A 424 25.88 -28.52 2.30
N GLY A 425 27.14 -28.57 2.77
CA GLY A 425 27.49 -28.49 4.19
C GLY A 425 27.45 -27.06 4.76
N VAL A 426 27.25 -26.04 3.91
CA VAL A 426 27.18 -24.63 4.33
C VAL A 426 25.73 -24.12 4.22
N SER A 427 25.21 -23.60 5.33
CA SER A 427 23.89 -22.98 5.40
C SER A 427 23.94 -21.63 6.12
N LEU A 428 22.96 -20.78 5.84
CA LEU A 428 22.82 -19.45 6.42
C LEU A 428 21.48 -19.37 7.14
N LYS A 429 21.51 -19.29 8.46
CA LYS A 429 20.31 -19.06 9.27
C LYS A 429 20.11 -17.57 9.47
N LEU A 430 18.88 -17.10 9.32
CA LEU A 430 18.55 -15.71 9.65
C LEU A 430 18.74 -15.46 11.14
N ALA A 431 19.67 -14.57 11.48
CA ALA A 431 19.94 -14.13 12.85
C ALA A 431 19.11 -12.90 13.24
N SER A 432 18.76 -12.06 12.25
CA SER A 432 17.80 -10.97 12.41
C SER A 432 16.98 -10.76 11.14
N TYR A 433 15.65 -10.70 11.31
CA TYR A 433 14.71 -10.45 10.20
C TYR A 433 14.43 -8.94 10.06
N PRO A 434 14.27 -8.41 8.83
CA PRO A 434 13.92 -7.01 8.65
C PRO A 434 12.61 -6.65 9.35
N ALA A 435 12.59 -5.54 10.09
CA ALA A 435 11.36 -5.09 10.76
C ALA A 435 10.23 -4.69 9.78
N THR A 436 10.59 -4.35 8.54
CA THR A 436 9.70 -3.93 7.45
C THR A 436 10.13 -4.53 6.12
N GLY A 437 9.18 -4.91 5.29
CA GLY A 437 9.43 -5.50 3.97
C GLY A 437 9.72 -6.99 4.06
N THR A 438 9.95 -7.60 2.90
CA THR A 438 9.95 -9.07 2.78
C THR A 438 11.24 -9.58 2.17
N LEU A 439 11.85 -10.58 2.81
CA LEU A 439 12.89 -11.40 2.20
C LEU A 439 12.25 -12.59 1.49
N SER A 440 12.66 -12.86 0.26
CA SER A 440 12.12 -13.97 -0.52
C SER A 440 13.16 -14.60 -1.44
N LEU A 441 12.91 -15.86 -1.77
CA LEU A 441 13.46 -16.57 -2.92
C LEU A 441 12.41 -16.58 -4.05
N PRO A 442 12.76 -16.94 -5.30
CA PRO A 442 11.82 -17.03 -6.42
C PRO A 442 10.52 -17.80 -6.11
N ASP A 443 10.64 -18.85 -5.32
CA ASP A 443 9.62 -19.84 -5.00
C ASP A 443 8.96 -19.67 -3.63
N ARG A 444 9.60 -18.98 -2.67
CA ARG A 444 9.05 -18.81 -1.30
C ARG A 444 9.43 -17.49 -0.63
N THR A 445 8.57 -17.02 0.25
CA THR A 445 8.87 -15.96 1.22
C THR A 445 9.59 -16.56 2.43
N LEU A 446 10.59 -15.85 2.97
CA LEU A 446 11.32 -16.29 4.16
C LEU A 446 10.65 -15.78 5.43
N SER A 447 10.58 -16.64 6.44
CA SER A 447 10.16 -16.29 7.80
C SER A 447 11.37 -15.93 8.68
N PRO A 448 11.18 -15.33 9.87
CA PRO A 448 12.27 -15.02 10.78
C PRO A 448 13.13 -16.21 11.22
N GLN A 449 12.63 -17.44 11.08
CA GLN A 449 13.35 -18.67 11.46
C GLN A 449 14.01 -19.37 10.26
N SER A 450 13.84 -18.81 9.05
CA SER A 450 14.27 -19.50 7.85
C SER A 450 15.79 -19.66 7.75
N SER A 451 16.18 -20.79 7.16
CA SER A 451 17.55 -21.09 6.77
C SER A 451 17.66 -21.20 5.25
N LEU A 452 18.80 -20.80 4.72
CA LEU A 452 19.13 -20.80 3.30
C LEU A 452 20.31 -21.73 3.06
N MET A 453 20.24 -22.55 2.01
CA MET A 453 21.42 -23.25 1.52
C MET A 453 22.33 -22.29 0.75
N ALA A 454 23.62 -22.59 0.69
CA ALA A 454 24.60 -21.73 0.00
C ALA A 454 24.21 -21.41 -1.47
N ASP A 455 23.61 -22.36 -2.18
CA ASP A 455 23.17 -22.20 -3.58
C ASP A 455 21.84 -21.41 -3.76
N GLU A 456 21.17 -21.09 -2.65
CA GLU A 456 19.97 -20.25 -2.61
C GLU A 456 20.31 -18.77 -2.37
N VAL A 457 21.46 -18.47 -1.77
CA VAL A 457 21.82 -17.10 -1.34
C VAL A 457 21.87 -16.12 -2.51
N ASP A 458 22.37 -16.54 -3.67
CA ASP A 458 22.42 -15.69 -4.89
C ASP A 458 21.03 -15.35 -5.43
N LYS A 459 20.01 -16.11 -5.04
CA LYS A 459 18.60 -15.90 -5.43
C LYS A 459 17.83 -15.09 -4.40
N LEU A 460 18.48 -14.65 -3.31
CA LEU A 460 17.85 -13.86 -2.26
C LEU A 460 17.42 -12.49 -2.81
N ARG A 461 16.17 -12.14 -2.54
CA ARG A 461 15.54 -10.88 -2.93
C ARG A 461 14.99 -10.16 -1.71
N TYR A 462 14.91 -8.85 -1.81
CA TYR A 462 14.24 -8.01 -0.82
C TYR A 462 13.23 -7.09 -1.51
N GLU A 463 12.02 -7.04 -0.96
CA GLU A 463 11.00 -6.06 -1.33
C GLU A 463 10.80 -5.10 -0.15
N PRO A 464 11.18 -3.81 -0.28
CA PRO A 464 10.91 -2.82 0.75
C PRO A 464 9.40 -2.59 0.90
N GLN A 465 8.95 -2.50 2.16
CA GLN A 465 7.57 -2.12 2.47
C GLN A 465 7.30 -0.68 2.00
N ILE A 466 6.11 -0.43 1.44
CA ILE A 466 5.68 0.92 1.08
C ILE A 466 5.64 1.80 2.34
N GLY A 467 6.26 2.98 2.26
CA GLY A 467 6.41 3.90 3.38
C GLY A 467 7.66 3.68 4.25
N ALA A 468 8.44 2.62 4.01
CA ALA A 468 9.72 2.42 4.69
C ALA A 468 10.82 3.31 4.08
N ALA A 469 11.48 4.10 4.93
CA ALA A 469 12.59 4.97 4.53
C ALA A 469 13.85 4.79 5.38
N LYS A 470 13.76 4.07 6.49
CA LYS A 470 14.89 3.85 7.40
C LYS A 470 15.68 2.62 6.93
N PRO A 471 17.02 2.72 6.84
CA PRO A 471 17.83 1.53 6.64
C PRO A 471 17.65 0.54 7.78
N LEU A 472 17.78 -0.74 7.47
CA LEU A 472 17.69 -1.83 8.42
C LEU A 472 18.85 -2.82 8.23
N ILE A 473 19.09 -3.65 9.25
CA ILE A 473 20.16 -4.64 9.25
C ILE A 473 19.54 -6.03 9.22
N VAL A 474 20.02 -6.85 8.29
CA VAL A 474 19.73 -8.28 8.21
C VAL A 474 21.00 -9.02 8.60
N GLY A 475 20.88 -9.91 9.58
CA GLY A 475 21.97 -10.74 10.09
C GLY A 475 21.80 -12.19 9.65
N PHE A 476 22.93 -12.83 9.39
CA PHE A 476 23.02 -14.25 9.04
C PHE A 476 24.05 -14.95 9.93
N ASP A 477 23.64 -16.04 10.55
CA ASP A 477 24.54 -17.01 11.15
C ASP A 477 24.93 -18.01 10.06
N ILE A 478 26.19 -17.97 9.63
CA ILE A 478 26.72 -18.93 8.66
C ILE A 478 27.18 -20.17 9.42
N ILE A 479 26.60 -21.31 9.10
CA ILE A 479 26.75 -22.59 9.80
C ILE A 479 27.41 -23.59 8.84
N ALA A 480 28.48 -24.24 9.29
CA ALA A 480 29.06 -25.41 8.63
C ALA A 480 29.35 -26.49 9.68
N ASP A 481 28.98 -27.74 9.40
CA ASP A 481 29.20 -28.90 10.29
C ASP A 481 28.78 -28.63 11.75
N ASN A 482 27.64 -27.95 11.91
CA ASN A 482 27.07 -27.56 13.21
C ASN A 482 27.93 -26.59 14.04
N THR A 483 28.93 -25.95 13.42
CA THR A 483 29.75 -24.91 14.03
C THR A 483 29.32 -23.54 13.48
N PRO A 484 28.68 -22.68 14.29
CA PRO A 484 28.36 -21.32 13.88
C PRO A 484 29.65 -20.52 13.74
N SER A 485 29.74 -19.75 12.66
CA SER A 485 30.81 -18.76 12.47
C SER A 485 30.43 -17.41 13.06
N LYS A 486 31.27 -16.39 12.84
CA LYS A 486 30.94 -15.01 13.21
C LYS A 486 29.70 -14.57 12.42
N PRO A 487 28.66 -14.02 13.07
CA PRO A 487 27.49 -13.50 12.37
C PRO A 487 27.90 -12.45 11.33
N ALA A 488 27.33 -12.55 10.14
CA ALA A 488 27.51 -11.60 9.06
C ALA A 488 26.29 -10.69 8.93
N THR A 489 26.49 -9.41 8.61
CA THR A 489 25.41 -8.43 8.54
C THR A 489 25.43 -7.60 7.27
N MET A 490 24.24 -7.42 6.71
CA MET A 490 24.00 -6.58 5.54
C MET A 490 23.03 -5.46 5.91
N LYS A 491 23.30 -4.26 5.39
CA LYS A 491 22.40 -3.12 5.47
C LYS A 491 21.54 -3.03 4.21
N LEU A 492 20.23 -2.95 4.41
CA LEU A 492 19.25 -2.69 3.37
C LEU A 492 18.75 -1.26 3.53
N SER A 493 18.87 -0.46 2.48
CA SER A 493 18.51 0.96 2.47
C SER A 493 17.38 1.21 1.47
N PRO A 494 16.11 1.19 1.91
CA PRO A 494 14.98 1.62 1.08
C PRO A 494 15.19 3.04 0.55
N SER A 495 14.82 3.27 -0.71
CA SER A 495 14.89 4.58 -1.35
C SER A 495 13.62 4.87 -2.17
N VAL A 496 13.31 6.14 -2.35
CA VAL A 496 12.24 6.58 -3.26
C VAL A 496 12.88 6.97 -4.59
N ASP A 497 12.27 6.60 -5.71
CA ASP A 497 12.80 6.98 -7.02
C ASP A 497 12.60 8.50 -7.25
N PRO A 498 13.56 9.19 -7.91
CA PRO A 498 13.38 10.60 -8.26
C PRO A 498 12.10 10.90 -9.05
N CYS A 499 11.60 9.97 -9.88
CA CYS A 499 10.32 10.16 -10.58
C CYS A 499 9.15 10.29 -9.61
N ASP A 500 9.05 9.40 -8.60
CA ASP A 500 7.99 9.43 -7.59
C ASP A 500 7.95 10.81 -6.91
N THR A 501 9.11 11.32 -6.47
CA THR A 501 9.19 12.63 -5.76
C THR A 501 8.91 13.85 -6.63
N ARG A 502 9.04 13.73 -7.95
CA ARG A 502 8.91 14.87 -8.90
C ARG A 502 7.60 14.86 -9.67
N ALA A 503 6.92 13.72 -9.72
CA ALA A 503 5.73 13.53 -10.54
C ALA A 503 4.72 12.52 -9.97
N GLY A 504 4.84 12.11 -8.69
CA GLY A 504 3.81 11.32 -8.01
C GLY A 504 2.50 12.08 -7.81
N GLU A 505 1.36 11.40 -7.81
CA GLU A 505 0.02 11.99 -7.68
C GLU A 505 -0.56 11.80 -6.27
N PRO A 506 -1.15 12.85 -5.67
CA PRO A 506 -1.92 12.71 -4.44
C PRO A 506 -3.01 11.65 -4.48
N LEU A 507 -3.11 10.88 -3.39
CA LEU A 507 -4.08 9.77 -3.25
C LEU A 507 -3.97 8.69 -4.33
N ASP A 508 -2.84 8.58 -5.04
CA ASP A 508 -2.61 7.46 -5.94
C ASP A 508 -2.58 6.13 -5.15
N LEU A 509 -3.44 5.19 -5.53
CA LEU A 509 -3.53 3.87 -4.90
C LEU A 509 -2.30 3.00 -5.20
N GLN A 510 -1.46 3.40 -6.16
CA GLN A 510 -0.22 2.73 -6.51
C GLN A 510 1.00 3.63 -6.28
N GLY A 511 0.79 4.80 -5.66
CA GLY A 511 1.84 5.76 -5.33
C GLY A 511 2.62 5.37 -4.07
N VAL A 512 3.88 5.78 -4.01
CA VAL A 512 4.78 5.49 -2.88
C VAL A 512 5.19 6.75 -2.09
N VAL A 513 4.68 7.91 -2.48
CA VAL A 513 4.90 9.23 -1.88
C VAL A 513 3.58 10.00 -1.77
N PRO A 514 3.52 11.10 -0.98
CA PRO A 514 2.32 11.96 -0.93
C PRO A 514 1.91 12.56 -2.29
N GLY A 515 2.83 12.69 -3.23
CA GLY A 515 2.61 13.28 -4.55
C GLY A 515 2.71 14.80 -4.57
N LEU A 516 2.59 15.36 -5.77
CA LEU A 516 2.63 16.78 -6.09
C LEU A 516 1.39 17.17 -6.89
N LEU A 517 0.85 18.35 -6.62
CA LEU A 517 -0.17 18.96 -7.48
C LEU A 517 0.43 19.30 -8.85
N PRO A 518 -0.39 19.42 -9.91
CA PRO A 518 0.13 19.63 -11.26
C PRO A 518 0.95 20.92 -11.45
N ASN A 519 0.76 21.94 -10.61
CA ASN A 519 1.53 23.19 -10.60
C ASN A 519 2.86 23.09 -9.85
N GLU A 520 3.07 22.03 -9.08
CA GLU A 520 4.30 21.78 -8.31
C GLU A 520 5.32 20.92 -9.08
N ILE A 521 4.89 20.30 -10.20
CA ILE A 521 5.76 19.49 -11.06
C ILE A 521 6.77 20.41 -11.78
N GLY A 522 8.05 20.25 -11.43
CA GLY A 522 9.15 20.99 -12.02
C GLY A 522 9.64 20.42 -13.36
N VAL A 523 10.40 21.24 -14.10
CA VAL A 523 10.92 20.90 -15.45
C VAL A 523 11.81 19.65 -15.52
N GLY A 524 12.47 19.29 -14.40
CA GLY A 524 13.32 18.10 -14.30
C GLY A 524 12.57 16.78 -14.07
N ALA A 525 11.23 16.80 -14.04
CA ALA A 525 10.42 15.61 -13.81
C ALA A 525 10.47 14.64 -15.01
N VAL A 526 10.43 15.16 -16.25
CA VAL A 526 10.40 14.33 -17.47
C VAL A 526 11.65 13.44 -17.56
N GLU A 527 12.84 14.01 -17.36
CA GLU A 527 14.10 13.25 -17.41
C GLU A 527 14.16 12.16 -16.34
N ALA A 528 13.75 12.49 -15.10
CA ALA A 528 13.71 11.53 -14.00
C ALA A 528 12.76 10.37 -14.32
N CYS A 529 11.56 10.65 -14.82
CA CYS A 529 10.58 9.62 -15.14
C CYS A 529 10.93 8.80 -16.39
N GLN A 530 11.59 9.39 -17.38
CA GLN A 530 12.16 8.62 -18.50
C GLN A 530 13.24 7.64 -18.02
N ALA A 531 14.09 8.04 -17.07
CA ALA A 531 15.09 7.15 -16.48
C ALA A 531 14.45 6.02 -15.66
N ALA A 532 13.38 6.32 -14.90
CA ALA A 532 12.63 5.33 -14.13
C ALA A 532 11.95 4.30 -15.06
N VAL A 533 11.22 4.74 -16.09
CA VAL A 533 10.60 3.86 -17.09
C VAL A 533 11.63 2.99 -17.81
N LYS A 534 12.81 3.53 -18.13
CA LYS A 534 13.89 2.77 -18.75
C LYS A 534 14.43 1.66 -17.83
N THR A 535 14.58 1.95 -16.54
CA THR A 535 15.10 0.99 -15.55
C THR A 535 14.04 -0.05 -15.16
N TYR A 536 12.78 0.37 -15.08
CA TYR A 536 11.65 -0.41 -14.60
C TYR A 536 10.45 -0.34 -15.56
N PRO A 537 10.54 -0.90 -16.78
CA PRO A 537 9.53 -0.74 -17.82
C PRO A 537 8.18 -1.39 -17.51
N ASP A 538 8.13 -2.31 -16.54
CA ASP A 538 6.91 -3.00 -16.13
C ASP A 538 6.18 -2.32 -14.97
N VAL A 539 6.79 -1.29 -14.36
CA VAL A 539 6.18 -0.55 -13.27
C VAL A 539 5.21 0.49 -13.83
N ALA A 540 3.92 0.16 -13.79
CA ALA A 540 2.85 0.98 -14.36
C ALA A 540 2.83 2.44 -13.84
N ARG A 541 3.15 2.65 -12.55
CA ARG A 541 3.17 4.01 -11.97
C ARG A 541 4.18 4.93 -12.64
N PHE A 542 5.36 4.45 -13.04
CA PHE A 542 6.38 5.32 -13.65
C PHE A 542 5.96 5.80 -15.04
N HIS A 543 5.17 5.00 -15.76
CA HIS A 543 4.53 5.44 -17.00
C HIS A 543 3.48 6.52 -16.75
N TYR A 544 2.69 6.37 -15.68
CA TYR A 544 1.70 7.38 -15.30
C TYR A 544 2.36 8.69 -14.89
N GLU A 545 3.37 8.63 -14.03
CA GLU A 545 4.15 9.79 -13.56
C GLU A 545 4.89 10.47 -14.72
N LEU A 546 5.42 9.70 -15.68
CA LEU A 546 5.95 10.25 -16.94
C LEU A 546 4.86 11.02 -17.70
N GLY A 547 3.65 10.45 -17.80
CA GLY A 547 2.48 11.11 -18.38
C GLY A 547 2.19 12.46 -17.71
N ARG A 548 2.16 12.50 -16.38
CA ARG A 548 1.96 13.73 -15.59
C ARG A 548 3.07 14.75 -15.85
N ALA A 549 4.33 14.31 -15.86
CA ALA A 549 5.47 15.18 -16.15
C ALA A 549 5.41 15.77 -17.57
N LEU A 550 4.97 14.99 -18.55
CA LEU A 550 4.79 15.43 -19.94
C LEU A 550 3.63 16.41 -20.09
N LEU A 551 2.51 16.20 -19.39
CA LEU A 551 1.41 17.17 -19.31
C LEU A 551 1.90 18.49 -18.71
N ALA A 552 2.71 18.44 -17.65
CA ALA A 552 3.21 19.63 -16.98
C ALA A 552 4.06 20.54 -17.89
N VAL A 553 4.72 19.97 -18.91
CA VAL A 553 5.51 20.70 -19.92
C VAL A 553 4.78 20.87 -21.27
N GLY A 554 3.48 20.54 -21.33
CA GLY A 554 2.63 20.76 -22.51
C GLY A 554 2.81 19.74 -23.65
N LYS A 555 3.46 18.61 -23.41
CA LYS A 555 3.66 17.54 -24.39
C LYS A 555 2.49 16.56 -24.41
N VAL A 556 1.32 17.05 -24.80
CA VAL A 556 0.02 16.34 -24.64
C VAL A 556 -0.02 14.97 -25.32
N GLU A 557 0.43 14.84 -26.56
CA GLU A 557 0.36 13.55 -27.28
C GLU A 557 1.31 12.50 -26.69
N GLU A 558 2.54 12.90 -26.33
CA GLU A 558 3.49 12.01 -25.64
C GLU A 558 2.92 11.59 -24.27
N ALA A 559 2.33 12.53 -23.54
CA ALA A 559 1.73 12.28 -22.24
C ALA A 559 0.59 11.27 -22.32
N LYS A 560 -0.34 11.48 -23.26
CA LYS A 560 -1.47 10.59 -23.48
C LYS A 560 -1.02 9.16 -23.75
N LYS A 561 0.00 8.99 -24.59
CA LYS A 561 0.58 7.66 -24.87
C LYS A 561 1.15 7.00 -23.59
N ALA A 562 1.89 7.74 -22.78
CA ALA A 562 2.44 7.22 -21.52
C ALA A 562 1.33 6.85 -20.51
N ILE A 563 0.25 7.64 -20.46
CA ILE A 563 -0.93 7.36 -19.62
C ILE A 563 -1.69 6.13 -20.13
N GLU A 564 -1.85 5.96 -21.45
CA GLU A 564 -2.44 4.76 -22.05
C GLU A 564 -1.61 3.52 -21.71
N GLU A 565 -0.27 3.59 -21.82
CA GLU A 565 0.63 2.49 -21.46
C GLU A 565 0.57 2.16 -19.96
N ALA A 566 0.46 3.16 -19.09
CA ALA A 566 0.23 2.95 -17.67
C ALA A 566 -1.10 2.24 -17.39
N ALA A 567 -2.18 2.67 -18.04
CA ALA A 567 -3.51 2.08 -17.89
C ALA A 567 -3.55 0.62 -18.38
N ASP A 568 -2.89 0.32 -19.50
CA ASP A 568 -2.75 -1.03 -20.06
C ASP A 568 -1.96 -1.95 -19.13
N LYS A 569 -0.96 -1.41 -18.42
CA LYS A 569 -0.22 -2.09 -17.34
C LYS A 569 -0.98 -2.14 -16.01
N GLY A 570 -2.24 -1.68 -15.98
CA GLY A 570 -3.13 -1.80 -14.84
C GLY A 570 -3.20 -0.59 -13.91
N HIS A 571 -2.54 0.53 -14.23
CA HIS A 571 -2.56 1.73 -13.39
C HIS A 571 -3.96 2.33 -13.28
N VAL A 572 -4.51 2.37 -12.05
CA VAL A 572 -5.89 2.75 -11.79
C VAL A 572 -6.14 4.24 -12.07
N ARG A 573 -5.28 5.12 -11.53
CA ARG A 573 -5.39 6.58 -11.72
C ARG A 573 -5.21 7.01 -13.18
N ALA A 574 -4.44 6.26 -13.96
CA ALA A 574 -4.22 6.57 -15.37
C ALA A 574 -5.53 6.49 -16.18
N VAL A 575 -6.43 5.56 -15.82
CA VAL A 575 -7.77 5.46 -16.41
C VAL A 575 -8.59 6.73 -16.14
N PHE A 576 -8.54 7.26 -14.92
CA PHE A 576 -9.18 8.54 -14.59
C PHE A 576 -8.60 9.69 -15.43
N GLU A 577 -7.28 9.75 -15.57
CA GLU A 577 -6.59 10.81 -16.32
C GLU A 577 -7.02 10.85 -17.80
N LEU A 578 -7.23 9.69 -18.43
CA LEU A 578 -7.79 9.61 -19.79
C LEU A 578 -9.22 10.19 -19.86
N GLY A 579 -10.01 10.00 -18.81
CA GLY A 579 -11.33 10.63 -18.65
C GLY A 579 -11.22 12.15 -18.50
N TYR A 580 -10.26 12.61 -17.69
CA TYR A 580 -9.99 14.03 -17.49
C TYR A 580 -9.59 14.72 -18.81
N ILE A 581 -8.66 14.13 -19.58
CA ILE A 581 -8.27 14.60 -20.91
C ILE A 581 -9.49 14.70 -21.84
N ALA A 582 -10.35 13.67 -21.87
CA ALA A 582 -11.55 13.66 -22.71
C ALA A 582 -12.59 14.72 -22.29
N SER A 583 -12.68 15.05 -20.99
CA SER A 583 -13.64 16.04 -20.48
C SER A 583 -13.16 17.49 -20.57
N SER A 584 -11.84 17.71 -20.49
CA SER A 584 -11.21 19.04 -20.52
C SER A 584 -10.95 19.55 -21.93
N GLY A 585 -10.92 18.65 -22.92
CA GLY A 585 -10.61 18.99 -24.30
C GLY A 585 -9.12 19.28 -24.53
N ILE A 586 -8.25 18.78 -23.63
CA ILE A 586 -6.79 18.88 -23.79
C ILE A 586 -6.38 17.99 -24.98
N GLY A 587 -5.99 18.60 -26.10
CA GLY A 587 -5.59 17.89 -27.32
C GLY A 587 -6.74 17.25 -28.13
N THR A 588 -7.97 17.21 -27.60
CA THR A 588 -9.14 16.63 -28.29
C THR A 588 -10.40 17.46 -28.10
N ALA A 589 -11.48 17.17 -28.83
CA ALA A 589 -12.79 17.73 -28.53
C ALA A 589 -13.32 17.21 -27.18
N VAL A 590 -14.11 18.03 -26.47
CA VAL A 590 -14.78 17.65 -25.23
C VAL A 590 -15.83 16.56 -25.51
N ASP A 591 -15.75 15.44 -24.81
CA ASP A 591 -16.72 14.34 -24.89
C ASP A 591 -17.08 13.83 -23.48
N PRO A 592 -18.15 14.36 -22.87
CA PRO A 592 -18.56 13.97 -21.52
C PRO A 592 -18.98 12.50 -21.41
N LYS A 593 -19.55 11.91 -22.46
CA LYS A 593 -19.98 10.51 -22.45
C LYS A 593 -18.78 9.57 -22.41
N LYS A 594 -17.77 9.87 -23.24
CA LYS A 594 -16.51 9.14 -23.21
C LYS A 594 -15.78 9.29 -21.88
N ALA A 595 -15.72 10.51 -21.34
CA ALA A 595 -15.13 10.78 -20.03
C ALA A 595 -15.81 9.96 -18.91
N ASN A 596 -17.14 9.95 -18.88
CA ASN A 596 -17.91 9.16 -17.91
C ASN A 596 -17.62 7.66 -18.00
N GLY A 597 -17.38 7.12 -19.20
CA GLY A 597 -16.96 5.74 -19.38
C GLY A 597 -15.62 5.41 -18.71
N PHE A 598 -14.69 6.36 -18.66
CA PHE A 598 -13.42 6.22 -17.93
C PHE A 598 -13.59 6.43 -16.43
N TYR A 599 -14.36 7.45 -16.02
CA TYR A 599 -14.62 7.72 -14.60
C TYR A 599 -15.31 6.55 -13.90
N ALA A 600 -16.30 5.92 -14.55
CA ALA A 600 -16.94 4.72 -14.04
C ALA A 600 -15.94 3.57 -13.83
N LYS A 601 -15.08 3.30 -14.82
CA LYS A 601 -14.04 2.24 -14.72
C LYS A 601 -13.02 2.52 -13.62
N ALA A 602 -12.57 3.77 -13.47
CA ALA A 602 -11.67 4.16 -12.40
C ALA A 602 -12.35 4.01 -11.03
N SER A 603 -13.59 4.48 -10.90
CA SER A 603 -14.43 4.33 -9.71
C SER A 603 -14.62 2.85 -9.32
N ASP A 604 -14.88 1.97 -10.29
CA ASP A 604 -15.06 0.53 -10.06
C ASP A 604 -13.78 -0.15 -9.53
N LYS A 605 -12.61 0.39 -9.89
CA LYS A 605 -11.30 -0.03 -9.37
C LYS A 605 -10.89 0.66 -8.06
N GLY A 606 -11.78 1.47 -7.48
CA GLY A 606 -11.56 2.12 -6.18
C GLY A 606 -10.89 3.50 -6.25
N ASP A 607 -10.72 4.10 -7.44
CA ASP A 607 -10.03 5.38 -7.60
C ASP A 607 -10.82 6.55 -6.98
N PRO A 608 -10.28 7.32 -6.01
CA PRO A 608 -11.08 8.37 -5.35
C PRO A 608 -11.41 9.57 -6.25
N TYR A 609 -10.57 9.94 -7.23
CA TYR A 609 -10.93 11.00 -8.19
C TYR A 609 -11.95 10.48 -9.21
N GLY A 610 -11.81 9.22 -9.65
CA GLY A 610 -12.80 8.51 -10.46
C GLY A 610 -14.16 8.44 -9.79
N MET A 611 -14.21 8.05 -8.51
CA MET A 611 -15.42 8.09 -7.68
C MET A 611 -16.01 9.50 -7.61
N THR A 612 -15.18 10.52 -7.43
CA THR A 612 -15.66 11.92 -7.35
C THR A 612 -16.25 12.40 -8.67
N ALA A 613 -15.54 12.21 -9.78
CA ALA A 613 -15.98 12.65 -11.09
C ALA A 613 -17.23 11.87 -11.56
N TRP A 614 -17.24 10.55 -11.32
CA TRP A 614 -18.40 9.72 -11.64
C TRP A 614 -19.60 10.02 -10.74
N GLY A 615 -19.35 10.19 -9.44
CA GLY A 615 -20.36 10.59 -8.45
C GLY A 615 -20.99 11.92 -8.81
N ARG A 616 -20.19 12.92 -9.19
CA ARG A 616 -20.67 14.23 -9.67
C ARG A 616 -21.49 14.12 -10.94
N ALA A 617 -21.07 13.29 -11.90
CA ALA A 617 -21.80 13.07 -13.14
C ALA A 617 -23.18 12.42 -12.88
N LEU A 618 -23.23 11.37 -12.06
CA LEU A 618 -24.48 10.70 -11.67
C LEU A 618 -25.40 11.61 -10.85
N PHE A 619 -24.84 12.35 -9.89
CA PHE A 619 -25.61 13.25 -9.02
C PHE A 619 -26.32 14.36 -9.80
N ASN A 620 -25.66 14.90 -10.84
CA ASN A 620 -26.18 16.01 -11.63
C ASN A 620 -26.79 15.59 -12.98
N GLY A 621 -26.63 14.35 -13.42
CA GLY A 621 -27.07 13.88 -14.75
C GLY A 621 -26.22 14.44 -15.91
N LEU A 622 -24.92 14.68 -15.70
CA LEU A 622 -24.04 15.27 -16.70
C LEU A 622 -23.54 14.21 -17.68
N GLY A 623 -24.17 14.11 -18.84
CA GLY A 623 -23.81 13.12 -19.87
C GLY A 623 -24.16 11.67 -19.51
N VAL A 624 -25.00 11.47 -18.49
CA VAL A 624 -25.52 10.18 -18.00
C VAL A 624 -26.92 10.39 -17.41
N GLU A 625 -27.73 9.34 -17.33
CA GLU A 625 -28.97 9.36 -16.54
C GLU A 625 -28.65 9.68 -15.06
N ARG A 626 -29.45 10.57 -14.46
CA ARG A 626 -29.23 11.03 -13.10
C ARG A 626 -29.60 9.93 -12.09
N ASP A 627 -28.65 9.60 -11.23
CA ASP A 627 -28.83 8.75 -10.05
C ASP A 627 -28.23 9.48 -8.84
N THR A 628 -29.05 10.30 -8.17
CA THR A 628 -28.62 11.09 -7.02
C THR A 628 -28.07 10.21 -5.90
N GLY A 629 -28.71 9.08 -5.65
CA GLY A 629 -28.35 8.20 -4.54
C GLY A 629 -26.97 7.59 -4.71
N LYS A 630 -26.73 6.99 -5.88
CA LYS A 630 -25.41 6.44 -6.22
C LYS A 630 -24.35 7.52 -6.32
N GLY A 631 -24.71 8.69 -6.86
CA GLY A 631 -23.82 9.84 -6.93
C GLY A 631 -23.32 10.31 -5.56
N LEU A 632 -24.25 10.44 -4.59
CA LEU A 632 -23.94 10.82 -3.22
C LEU A 632 -23.07 9.78 -2.52
N ASP A 633 -23.37 8.48 -2.68
CA ASP A 633 -22.57 7.40 -2.09
C ASP A 633 -21.12 7.42 -2.56
N LEU A 634 -20.90 7.64 -3.86
CA LEU A 634 -19.54 7.72 -4.43
C LEU A 634 -18.77 8.94 -3.90
N LEU A 635 -19.43 10.09 -3.74
CA LEU A 635 -18.81 11.28 -3.15
C LEU A 635 -18.44 11.06 -1.69
N LEU A 636 -19.33 10.45 -0.88
CA LEU A 636 -19.05 10.12 0.51
C LEU A 636 -17.87 9.16 0.64
N LYS A 637 -17.80 8.13 -0.23
CA LYS A 637 -16.68 7.19 -0.27
C LYS A 637 -15.36 7.87 -0.64
N ALA A 638 -15.36 8.71 -1.68
CA ALA A 638 -14.18 9.46 -2.05
C ALA A 638 -13.70 10.38 -0.91
N ALA A 639 -14.63 11.06 -0.22
CA ALA A 639 -14.31 11.87 0.96
C ALA A 639 -13.74 11.03 2.11
N ALA A 640 -14.29 9.84 2.37
CA ALA A 640 -13.77 8.91 3.38
C ALA A 640 -12.35 8.40 3.09
N MET A 641 -11.93 8.45 1.81
CA MET A 641 -10.56 8.16 1.36
C MET A 641 -9.64 9.40 1.39
N GLY A 642 -10.14 10.54 1.84
CA GLY A 642 -9.41 11.79 1.98
C GLY A 642 -9.48 12.73 0.77
N HIS A 643 -10.37 12.48 -0.21
CA HIS A 643 -10.47 13.32 -1.41
C HIS A 643 -11.16 14.67 -1.12
N THR A 644 -10.39 15.75 -1.12
CA THR A 644 -10.85 17.07 -0.66
C THR A 644 -11.85 17.74 -1.62
N TYR A 645 -11.75 17.51 -2.94
CA TYR A 645 -12.78 17.99 -3.86
C TYR A 645 -14.14 17.30 -3.66
N ALA A 646 -14.15 16.04 -3.21
CA ALA A 646 -15.41 15.38 -2.85
C ALA A 646 -16.00 15.99 -1.59
N MET A 647 -15.15 16.32 -0.59
CA MET A 647 -15.58 17.05 0.61
C MET A 647 -16.17 18.42 0.27
N ASN A 648 -15.55 19.15 -0.66
CA ASN A 648 -16.06 20.43 -1.15
C ASN A 648 -17.40 20.29 -1.88
N ASP A 649 -17.55 19.27 -2.73
CA ASP A 649 -18.81 18.98 -3.42
C ASP A 649 -19.92 18.62 -2.42
N LEU A 650 -19.62 17.76 -1.42
CA LEU A 650 -20.54 17.40 -0.36
C LEU A 650 -20.93 18.61 0.49
N ALA A 651 -19.97 19.46 0.83
CA ALA A 651 -20.23 20.70 1.55
C ALA A 651 -21.18 21.62 0.75
N ALA A 652 -21.00 21.75 -0.56
CA ALA A 652 -21.92 22.51 -1.41
C ALA A 652 -23.32 21.87 -1.43
N ILE A 653 -23.39 20.54 -1.60
CA ILE A 653 -24.66 19.78 -1.61
C ILE A 653 -25.42 19.97 -0.30
N PHE A 654 -24.77 19.81 0.85
CA PHE A 654 -25.41 19.97 2.16
C PHE A 654 -25.65 21.43 2.53
N THR A 655 -24.90 22.38 1.99
CA THR A 655 -25.20 23.80 2.19
C THR A 655 -26.50 24.20 1.50
N GLU A 656 -26.70 23.74 0.26
CA GLU A 656 -27.79 24.17 -0.61
C GLU A 656 -29.04 23.29 -0.48
N GLY A 657 -28.86 21.99 -0.20
CA GLY A 657 -29.91 20.98 -0.32
C GLY A 657 -30.31 20.78 -1.78
N ARG A 658 -29.77 19.77 -2.46
CA ARG A 658 -29.93 19.59 -3.91
C ARG A 658 -30.35 18.19 -4.29
N ASN A 659 -31.10 18.09 -5.40
CA ASN A 659 -31.50 16.84 -6.04
C ASN A 659 -32.19 15.82 -5.10
N GLY A 660 -32.86 16.29 -4.04
CA GLY A 660 -33.55 15.46 -3.04
C GLY A 660 -32.76 15.25 -1.75
N VAL A 661 -31.50 15.68 -1.68
CA VAL A 661 -30.71 15.70 -0.45
C VAL A 661 -31.08 16.94 0.38
N PRO A 662 -31.47 16.79 1.66
CA PRO A 662 -31.78 17.93 2.54
C PRO A 662 -30.57 18.83 2.78
N ALA A 663 -30.82 20.13 2.95
CA ALA A 663 -29.80 21.06 3.40
C ALA A 663 -29.47 20.80 4.88
N ASP A 664 -28.18 20.67 5.19
CA ASP A 664 -27.59 20.68 6.52
C ASP A 664 -26.25 21.45 6.49
N PRO A 665 -26.29 22.77 6.73
CA PRO A 665 -25.09 23.59 6.75
C PRO A 665 -24.06 23.20 7.83
N ALA A 666 -24.49 22.62 8.95
CA ALA A 666 -23.57 22.17 10.00
C ALA A 666 -22.78 20.94 9.53
N ARG A 667 -23.46 20.01 8.86
CA ARG A 667 -22.80 18.89 8.18
C ARG A 667 -21.86 19.35 7.07
N ALA A 668 -22.24 20.35 6.28
CA ALA A 668 -21.34 20.95 5.28
C ALA A 668 -20.04 21.46 5.92
N VAL A 669 -20.15 22.14 7.06
CA VAL A 669 -18.99 22.65 7.82
C VAL A 669 -18.09 21.51 8.29
N ALA A 670 -18.64 20.38 8.72
CA ALA A 670 -17.83 19.23 9.14
C ALA A 670 -16.93 18.71 8.02
N PHE A 671 -17.45 18.58 6.80
CA PHE A 671 -16.65 18.23 5.61
C PHE A 671 -15.58 19.28 5.29
N LEU A 672 -15.91 20.58 5.40
CA LEU A 672 -14.94 21.65 5.16
C LEU A 672 -13.82 21.66 6.21
N LYS A 673 -14.14 21.43 7.49
CA LYS A 673 -13.13 21.30 8.55
C LYS A 673 -12.19 20.12 8.26
N ALA A 674 -12.72 18.98 7.85
CA ALA A 674 -11.92 17.82 7.42
C ALA A 674 -11.02 18.15 6.21
N GLY A 675 -11.49 18.96 5.27
CA GLY A 675 -10.67 19.47 4.17
C GLY A 675 -9.55 20.43 4.63
N VAL A 676 -9.83 21.31 5.58
CA VAL A 676 -8.83 22.22 6.17
C VAL A 676 -7.73 21.45 6.90
N GLU A 677 -8.07 20.38 7.62
CA GLU A 677 -7.09 19.48 8.25
C GLU A 677 -6.13 18.84 7.23
N ARG A 678 -6.58 18.69 5.97
CA ARG A 678 -5.79 18.20 4.83
C ARG A 678 -5.12 19.32 4.03
N GLN A 679 -5.08 20.55 4.58
CA GLN A 679 -4.52 21.74 3.94
C GLN A 679 -5.21 22.10 2.60
N ASP A 680 -6.48 21.74 2.42
CA ASP A 680 -7.22 22.06 1.20
C ASP A 680 -7.60 23.55 1.14
N MET A 681 -6.99 24.25 0.19
CA MET A 681 -7.18 25.70 0.04
C MET A 681 -8.63 26.09 -0.31
N TYR A 682 -9.34 25.24 -1.05
CA TYR A 682 -10.75 25.49 -1.41
C TYR A 682 -11.67 25.34 -0.20
N SER A 683 -11.45 24.31 0.61
CA SER A 683 -12.14 24.09 1.89
C SER A 683 -11.93 25.28 2.82
N MET A 684 -10.70 25.79 2.92
CA MET A 684 -10.39 26.99 3.71
C MET A 684 -11.20 28.21 3.24
N ASN A 685 -11.21 28.49 1.93
CA ASN A 685 -12.00 29.63 1.40
C ASN A 685 -13.51 29.43 1.59
N ILE A 686 -14.05 28.23 1.38
CA ILE A 686 -15.49 27.98 1.58
C ILE A 686 -15.85 28.09 3.08
N LEU A 687 -15.04 27.51 3.97
CA LEU A 687 -15.24 27.60 5.41
C LEU A 687 -15.12 29.04 5.93
N GLY A 688 -14.18 29.82 5.38
CA GLY A 688 -14.07 31.25 5.69
C GLY A 688 -15.34 32.01 5.35
N ARG A 689 -15.98 31.72 4.20
CA ARG A 689 -17.28 32.30 3.84
C ARG A 689 -18.41 31.85 4.78
N ASN A 690 -18.38 30.62 5.25
CA ASN A 690 -19.35 30.12 6.24
C ASN A 690 -19.20 30.84 7.58
N TYR A 691 -17.98 31.01 8.10
CA TYR A 691 -17.74 31.81 9.31
C TYR A 691 -18.11 33.29 9.14
N LEU A 692 -17.86 33.88 7.96
CA LEU A 692 -18.22 35.28 7.69
C LEU A 692 -19.75 35.49 7.69
N SER A 693 -20.50 34.52 7.17
CA SER A 693 -21.96 34.58 7.05
C SER A 693 -22.72 33.97 8.23
N GLY A 694 -22.06 33.19 9.09
CA GLY A 694 -22.71 32.38 10.14
C GLY A 694 -23.49 31.19 9.59
N ARG A 695 -23.14 30.69 8.40
CA ARG A 695 -23.86 29.58 7.75
C ARG A 695 -23.34 28.24 8.26
N GLY A 696 -24.12 27.56 9.10
CA GLY A 696 -23.76 26.26 9.68
C GLY A 696 -22.72 26.32 10.81
N VAL A 697 -22.24 27.52 11.14
CA VAL A 697 -21.31 27.82 12.23
C VAL A 697 -21.70 29.15 12.86
N GLU A 698 -21.27 29.38 14.11
CA GLU A 698 -21.31 30.71 14.69
C GLU A 698 -20.49 31.69 13.85
N LYS A 699 -21.02 32.90 13.65
CA LYS A 699 -20.34 33.93 12.87
C LYS A 699 -19.05 34.35 13.57
N ASP A 700 -17.91 34.17 12.91
CA ASP A 700 -16.60 34.57 13.40
C ASP A 700 -15.77 35.18 12.27
N THR A 701 -15.71 36.51 12.24
CA THR A 701 -15.00 37.25 11.20
C THR A 701 -13.48 37.12 11.32
N LYS A 702 -12.93 36.86 12.52
CA LYS A 702 -11.49 36.68 12.70
C LYS A 702 -11.07 35.32 12.14
N GLN A 703 -11.84 34.28 12.42
CA GLN A 703 -11.62 32.96 11.86
C GLN A 703 -11.77 32.97 10.34
N ALA A 704 -12.76 33.69 9.81
CA ALA A 704 -12.92 33.88 8.37
C ALA A 704 -11.68 34.53 7.74
N GLN A 705 -11.20 35.64 8.30
CA GLN A 705 -10.00 36.33 7.84
C GLN A 705 -8.76 35.41 7.84
N ALA A 706 -8.56 34.65 8.93
CA ALA A 706 -7.44 33.72 9.05
C ALA A 706 -7.48 32.64 7.96
N LEU A 707 -8.64 32.04 7.72
CA LEU A 707 -8.83 31.03 6.67
C LEU A 707 -8.62 31.60 5.27
N PHE A 708 -9.08 32.83 4.99
CA PHE A 708 -8.82 33.47 3.70
C PHE A 708 -7.34 33.75 3.48
N ASN A 709 -6.60 34.19 4.52
CA ASN A 709 -5.15 34.38 4.43
C ASN A 709 -4.44 33.04 4.14
N MET A 710 -4.76 31.98 4.88
CA MET A 710 -4.18 30.65 4.65
C MET A 710 -4.47 30.13 3.23
N ALA A 711 -5.72 30.25 2.77
CA ALA A 711 -6.09 29.87 1.40
C ALA A 711 -5.34 30.70 0.35
N MET A 712 -5.22 32.01 0.57
CA MET A 712 -4.49 32.92 -0.31
C MET A 712 -3.00 32.57 -0.39
N ASP A 713 -2.37 32.24 0.74
CA ASP A 713 -0.96 31.84 0.82
C ASP A 713 -0.70 30.52 0.08
N LEU A 714 -1.67 29.60 0.10
CA LEU A 714 -1.67 28.35 -0.68
C LEU A 714 -2.01 28.55 -2.17
N GLY A 715 -2.21 29.79 -2.61
CA GLY A 715 -2.44 30.11 -4.03
C GLY A 715 -3.90 30.10 -4.48
N GLN A 716 -4.88 30.01 -3.57
CA GLN A 716 -6.28 29.89 -3.93
C GLN A 716 -6.79 31.12 -4.72
N PRO A 717 -7.56 30.93 -5.82
CA PRO A 717 -7.96 32.05 -6.70
C PRO A 717 -8.95 33.06 -6.11
N TYR A 718 -9.94 32.57 -5.37
CA TYR A 718 -11.10 33.33 -4.88
C TYR A 718 -10.90 33.96 -3.49
N ALA A 719 -9.92 33.49 -2.72
CA ALA A 719 -9.66 33.89 -1.34
C ALA A 719 -9.21 35.35 -1.22
N PRO A 720 -8.33 35.90 -2.09
CA PRO A 720 -8.03 37.32 -2.07
C PRO A 720 -9.30 38.15 -2.34
N GLY A 721 -10.19 37.71 -3.24
CA GLY A 721 -11.46 38.38 -3.51
C GLY A 721 -12.42 38.37 -2.31
N SER A 722 -12.50 37.25 -1.59
CA SER A 722 -13.26 37.14 -0.33
C SER A 722 -12.71 38.09 0.75
N LEU A 723 -11.40 38.14 0.93
CA LEU A 723 -10.75 39.04 1.88
C LEU A 723 -10.88 40.52 1.45
N ALA A 724 -10.82 40.80 0.15
CA ALA A 724 -11.03 42.14 -0.41
C ALA A 724 -12.42 42.68 -0.08
N ARG A 725 -13.47 41.83 -0.19
CA ARG A 725 -14.84 42.20 0.20
C ARG A 725 -14.93 42.53 1.69
N MET A 726 -14.24 41.78 2.57
CA MET A 726 -14.18 42.13 4.00
C MET A 726 -13.59 43.53 4.22
N TYR A 727 -12.47 43.87 3.58
CA TYR A 727 -11.88 45.21 3.70
C TYR A 727 -12.71 46.31 3.03
N ARG A 728 -13.41 46.00 1.93
CA ARG A 728 -14.30 46.93 1.24
C ARG A 728 -15.48 47.33 2.13
N ASP A 729 -16.07 46.33 2.79
CA ASP A 729 -17.34 46.44 3.52
C ASP A 729 -17.11 46.73 5.02
N GLY A 730 -15.90 46.51 5.54
CA GLY A 730 -15.56 46.68 6.95
C GLY A 730 -16.04 45.52 7.83
N ASP A 731 -16.17 44.32 7.25
CA ASP A 731 -16.72 43.15 7.93
C ASP A 731 -15.65 42.49 8.83
N GLY A 732 -15.61 42.89 10.09
CA GLY A 732 -14.68 42.35 11.08
C GLY A 732 -13.23 42.83 10.95
N VAL A 733 -12.99 43.76 10.02
CA VAL A 733 -11.73 44.49 9.80
C VAL A 733 -12.05 45.96 9.56
N ASP A 734 -11.10 46.85 9.83
CA ASP A 734 -11.27 48.26 9.48
C ASP A 734 -11.40 48.41 7.96
N ARG A 735 -12.37 49.23 7.53
CA ARG A 735 -12.60 49.48 6.12
C ARG A 735 -11.35 50.06 5.47
N ASN A 736 -10.82 49.37 4.48
CA ASN A 736 -9.59 49.75 3.79
C ASN A 736 -9.75 49.56 2.26
N PRO A 737 -10.24 50.59 1.54
CA PRO A 737 -10.44 50.52 0.10
C PRO A 737 -9.16 50.28 -0.71
N ALA A 738 -8.01 50.74 -0.22
CA ALA A 738 -6.73 50.54 -0.90
C ALA A 738 -6.28 49.07 -0.83
N GLU A 739 -6.43 48.44 0.33
CA GLU A 739 -6.13 47.02 0.49
C GLU A 739 -7.15 46.14 -0.25
N ALA A 740 -8.45 46.49 -0.20
CA ALA A 740 -9.46 45.82 -1.01
C ALA A 740 -9.12 45.88 -2.50
N GLN A 741 -8.67 47.05 -3.00
CA GLN A 741 -8.21 47.21 -4.37
C GLN A 741 -7.07 46.23 -4.69
N ARG A 742 -5.98 46.23 -3.89
CA ARG A 742 -4.82 45.35 -4.07
C ARG A 742 -5.22 43.88 -4.14
N LEU A 743 -6.11 43.45 -3.24
CA LEU A 743 -6.56 42.08 -3.15
C LEU A 743 -7.49 41.66 -4.30
N PHE A 744 -8.38 42.54 -4.78
CA PHE A 744 -9.16 42.24 -5.99
C PHE A 744 -8.29 42.15 -7.24
N GLU A 745 -7.24 42.96 -7.34
CA GLU A 745 -6.25 42.87 -8.42
C GLU A 745 -5.53 41.51 -8.37
N LEU A 746 -5.05 41.09 -7.19
CA LEU A 746 -4.45 39.76 -6.99
C LEU A 746 -5.41 38.61 -7.34
N ALA A 747 -6.67 38.70 -6.93
CA ALA A 747 -7.67 37.68 -7.27
C ALA A 747 -7.94 37.64 -8.79
N THR A 748 -7.98 38.79 -9.46
CA THR A 748 -8.10 38.88 -10.93
C THR A 748 -6.90 38.22 -11.62
N ASP A 749 -5.68 38.49 -11.13
CA ASP A 749 -4.47 37.88 -11.66
C ASP A 749 -4.48 36.35 -11.52
N ARG A 750 -5.17 35.83 -10.49
CA ARG A 750 -5.41 34.39 -10.27
C ARG A 750 -6.67 33.84 -10.98
N GLY A 751 -7.39 34.66 -11.73
CA GLY A 751 -8.52 34.23 -12.57
C GLY A 751 -9.91 34.46 -11.99
N ASP A 752 -10.05 35.09 -10.82
CA ASP A 752 -11.36 35.40 -10.23
C ASP A 752 -12.07 36.52 -11.02
N TYR A 753 -13.00 36.14 -11.89
CA TYR A 753 -13.80 37.05 -12.69
C TYR A 753 -14.72 37.94 -11.84
N SER A 754 -15.19 37.45 -10.69
CA SER A 754 -16.05 38.20 -9.77
C SER A 754 -15.25 39.29 -9.06
N ALA A 755 -14.01 38.99 -8.66
CA ALA A 755 -13.09 39.99 -8.13
C ALA A 755 -12.73 41.05 -9.17
N ALA A 756 -12.57 40.68 -10.45
CA ALA A 756 -12.35 41.65 -11.52
C ALA A 756 -13.54 42.61 -11.65
N TYR A 757 -14.77 42.10 -11.54
CA TYR A 757 -15.96 42.95 -11.53
C TYR A 757 -16.02 43.86 -10.29
N ASP A 758 -15.75 43.34 -9.09
CA ASP A 758 -15.69 44.11 -7.85
C ASP A 758 -14.60 45.20 -7.92
N ARG A 759 -13.45 44.91 -8.54
CA ARG A 759 -12.37 45.88 -8.78
C ARG A 759 -12.82 47.03 -9.68
N ALA A 760 -13.55 46.72 -10.74
CA ALA A 760 -14.14 47.73 -11.61
C ALA A 760 -15.20 48.55 -10.86
N ALA A 761 -16.02 47.90 -10.04
CA ALA A 761 -17.06 48.57 -9.25
C ALA A 761 -16.47 49.59 -8.27
N ILE A 762 -15.38 49.25 -7.56
CA ILE A 762 -14.68 50.20 -6.67
C ILE A 762 -14.16 51.42 -7.46
N GLU A 763 -13.66 51.21 -8.68
CA GLU A 763 -13.17 52.31 -9.52
C GLU A 763 -14.31 53.23 -9.95
N MET A 764 -15.45 52.67 -10.35
CA MET A 764 -16.64 53.42 -10.77
C MET A 764 -17.26 54.22 -9.62
N GLN A 765 -17.20 53.70 -8.38
CA GLN A 765 -17.70 54.38 -7.19
C GLN A 765 -16.97 55.70 -6.88
N LYS A 766 -15.78 55.94 -7.46
CA LYS A 766 -15.06 57.22 -7.31
C LYS A 766 -15.71 58.37 -8.09
N GLY A 767 -16.75 58.11 -8.89
CA GLY A 767 -17.50 59.12 -9.64
C GLY A 767 -16.60 59.91 -10.58
N GLU A 768 -16.61 61.25 -10.46
CA GLU A 768 -15.77 62.13 -11.28
C GLU A 768 -14.26 61.88 -11.13
N LYS A 769 -13.82 61.27 -10.03
CA LYS A 769 -12.41 60.91 -9.78
C LYS A 769 -12.04 59.51 -10.31
N SER A 770 -12.97 58.82 -10.96
CA SER A 770 -12.77 57.47 -11.51
C SER A 770 -11.81 57.49 -12.69
N ASP A 771 -10.81 56.60 -12.69
CA ASP A 771 -10.11 56.25 -13.92
C ASP A 771 -10.99 55.27 -14.72
N GLN A 772 -11.76 55.82 -15.66
CA GLN A 772 -12.65 55.04 -16.50
C GLN A 772 -11.92 53.99 -17.36
N ALA A 773 -10.63 54.18 -17.68
CA ALA A 773 -9.86 53.19 -18.42
C ALA A 773 -9.57 51.96 -17.53
N VAL A 774 -9.28 52.17 -16.25
CA VAL A 774 -9.10 51.10 -15.26
C VAL A 774 -10.41 50.34 -15.05
N ALA A 775 -11.54 51.03 -14.91
CA ALA A 775 -12.85 50.37 -14.80
C ALA A 775 -13.16 49.48 -16.02
N VAL A 776 -12.94 50.00 -17.23
CA VAL A 776 -13.12 49.25 -18.48
C VAL A 776 -12.17 48.04 -18.56
N ARG A 777 -10.91 48.19 -18.16
CA ARG A 777 -9.92 47.11 -18.14
C ARG A 777 -10.41 45.93 -17.29
N TYR A 778 -10.83 46.19 -16.05
CA TYR A 778 -11.27 45.13 -15.14
C TYR A 778 -12.63 44.54 -15.51
N LEU A 779 -13.53 45.32 -16.13
CA LEU A 779 -14.74 44.75 -16.76
C LEU A 779 -14.40 43.81 -17.93
N ALA A 780 -13.37 44.14 -18.73
CA ALA A 780 -12.91 43.26 -19.80
C ALA A 780 -12.31 41.95 -19.25
N PHE A 781 -11.57 42.00 -18.13
CA PHE A 781 -11.14 40.79 -17.42
C PHE A 781 -12.33 40.00 -16.86
N ALA A 782 -13.29 40.65 -16.19
CA ALA A 782 -14.47 39.99 -15.65
C ALA A 782 -15.23 39.20 -16.75
N VAL A 783 -15.44 39.80 -17.91
CA VAL A 783 -16.10 39.11 -19.03
C VAL A 783 -15.19 38.08 -19.71
N GLY A 784 -13.89 38.35 -19.80
CA GLY A 784 -12.92 37.48 -20.46
C GLY A 784 -12.61 36.19 -19.69
N LEU A 785 -12.72 36.24 -18.36
CA LEU A 785 -12.44 35.14 -17.45
C LEU A 785 -13.71 34.36 -17.06
N ASP A 786 -14.89 34.94 -17.23
CA ASP A 786 -16.17 34.27 -17.01
C ASP A 786 -16.52 33.31 -18.17
N LEU A 787 -15.94 32.11 -18.12
CA LEU A 787 -16.14 31.08 -19.16
C LEU A 787 -17.53 30.42 -19.13
N ARG A 788 -18.29 30.62 -18.06
CA ARG A 788 -19.61 30.00 -17.84
C ARG A 788 -20.77 30.99 -18.02
N ASP A 789 -20.46 32.26 -18.29
CA ASP A 789 -21.43 33.36 -18.40
C ASP A 789 -22.28 33.50 -17.12
N GLU A 790 -21.63 33.33 -15.96
CA GLU A 790 -22.24 33.44 -14.63
C GLU A 790 -22.49 34.90 -14.22
N LEU A 791 -21.81 35.87 -14.84
CA LEU A 791 -21.90 37.31 -14.57
C LEU A 791 -22.23 38.15 -15.82
N PRO A 792 -23.42 37.98 -16.42
CA PRO A 792 -23.81 38.69 -17.65
C PRO A 792 -23.86 40.21 -17.49
N SER A 793 -24.00 40.71 -16.25
CA SER A 793 -23.96 42.14 -15.92
C SER A 793 -22.62 42.79 -16.22
N ALA A 794 -21.51 42.05 -16.22
CA ALA A 794 -20.19 42.60 -16.53
C ALA A 794 -20.13 43.08 -17.99
N ARG A 795 -20.69 42.29 -18.92
CA ARG A 795 -20.76 42.64 -20.34
C ARG A 795 -21.67 43.82 -20.60
N SER A 796 -22.84 43.86 -19.96
CA SER A 796 -23.76 45.00 -20.11
C SER A 796 -23.18 46.29 -19.52
N THR A 797 -22.44 46.21 -18.42
CA THR A 797 -21.74 47.34 -17.81
C THR A 797 -20.61 47.84 -18.72
N LEU A 798 -19.81 46.95 -19.30
CA LEU A 798 -18.74 47.30 -20.25
C LEU A 798 -19.29 48.07 -21.46
N ALA A 799 -20.45 47.65 -21.97
CA ALA A 799 -21.08 48.26 -23.14
C ALA A 799 -21.44 49.74 -22.93
N GLN A 800 -21.71 50.18 -21.69
CA GLN A 800 -22.12 51.55 -21.37
C GLN A 800 -20.98 52.59 -21.47
N PHE A 801 -19.72 52.16 -21.51
CA PHE A 801 -18.58 53.08 -21.58
C PHE A 801 -18.38 53.68 -22.98
N GLY A 802 -17.98 54.95 -23.03
CA GLY A 802 -17.65 55.64 -24.27
C GLY A 802 -16.36 55.15 -24.94
N ALA A 803 -16.13 55.57 -26.19
CA ALA A 803 -14.99 55.10 -26.99
C ALA A 803 -13.61 55.47 -26.40
N LYS A 804 -13.49 56.63 -25.74
CA LYS A 804 -12.22 57.13 -25.19
C LYS A 804 -11.63 56.22 -24.09
N PRO A 805 -12.34 55.88 -22.99
CA PRO A 805 -11.82 54.96 -21.98
C PRO A 805 -11.57 53.55 -22.52
N LYS A 806 -12.43 53.08 -23.44
CA LYS A 806 -12.23 51.80 -24.14
C LYS A 806 -10.94 51.75 -24.95
N ALA A 807 -10.64 52.79 -25.71
CA ALA A 807 -9.39 52.89 -26.46
C ALA A 807 -8.16 52.94 -25.56
N ALA A 808 -8.24 53.66 -24.43
CA ALA A 808 -7.16 53.74 -23.45
C ALA A 808 -6.88 52.37 -22.78
N ALA A 809 -7.92 51.69 -22.30
CA ALA A 809 -7.81 50.36 -21.70
C ALA A 809 -7.26 49.32 -22.70
N LEU A 810 -7.75 49.35 -23.94
CA LEU A 810 -7.26 48.46 -25.00
C LEU A 810 -5.79 48.70 -25.33
N LYS A 811 -5.36 49.96 -25.34
CA LYS A 811 -3.94 50.32 -25.54
C LYS A 811 -3.07 49.79 -24.40
N GLN A 812 -3.53 49.89 -23.15
CA GLN A 812 -2.81 49.36 -21.99
C GLN A 812 -2.69 47.83 -22.06
N LEU A 813 -3.80 47.11 -22.25
CA LEU A 813 -3.80 45.65 -22.38
C LEU A 813 -2.89 45.17 -23.51
N ARG A 814 -2.91 45.85 -24.66
CA ARG A 814 -2.03 45.51 -25.79
C ARG A 814 -0.54 45.72 -25.49
N SER A 815 -0.20 46.63 -24.58
CA SER A 815 1.20 46.86 -24.20
C SER A 815 1.78 45.76 -23.31
N GLU A 816 0.92 44.95 -22.69
CA GLU A 816 1.30 43.85 -21.80
C GLU A 816 1.46 42.51 -22.56
N LEU A 817 0.88 42.41 -23.75
CA LEU A 817 0.97 41.20 -24.57
C LEU A 817 2.37 41.03 -25.17
N LYS A 818 2.90 39.81 -25.06
CA LYS A 818 4.12 39.38 -25.75
C LYS A 818 3.87 39.02 -27.22
N SER A 819 2.61 38.78 -27.61
CA SER A 819 2.21 38.40 -28.97
C SER A 819 1.06 39.26 -29.49
N LYS A 820 1.03 39.48 -30.81
CA LYS A 820 -0.02 40.27 -31.46
C LYS A 820 -1.31 39.45 -31.57
N ILE A 821 -2.42 40.05 -31.15
CA ILE A 821 -3.77 39.50 -31.36
C ILE A 821 -4.41 40.23 -32.56
N PRO A 822 -4.95 39.49 -33.56
CA PRO A 822 -5.64 40.11 -34.69
C PRO A 822 -6.76 41.05 -34.25
N ALA A 823 -6.82 42.24 -34.84
CA ALA A 823 -7.92 43.16 -34.62
C ALA A 823 -9.14 42.69 -35.42
N GLY A 824 -10.11 42.07 -34.73
CA GLY A 824 -11.36 41.62 -35.33
C GLY A 824 -12.52 41.64 -34.32
N GLY A 825 -13.68 42.11 -34.78
CA GLY A 825 -14.88 42.32 -33.94
C GLY A 825 -14.99 43.75 -33.39
N SER A 826 -15.99 43.97 -32.53
CA SER A 826 -16.22 45.26 -31.87
C SER A 826 -15.05 45.65 -30.94
N VAL A 827 -14.99 46.90 -30.49
CA VAL A 827 -13.98 47.33 -29.49
C VAL A 827 -14.12 46.53 -28.20
N ASP A 828 -15.35 46.17 -27.82
CA ASP A 828 -15.63 45.37 -26.63
C ASP A 828 -15.11 43.94 -26.82
N ASP A 829 -15.33 43.33 -27.99
CA ASP A 829 -14.76 42.01 -28.32
C ASP A 829 -13.22 42.03 -28.30
N GLN A 830 -12.63 43.11 -28.81
CA GLN A 830 -11.17 43.28 -28.78
C GLN A 830 -10.67 43.43 -27.34
N LEU A 831 -11.34 44.20 -26.49
CA LEU A 831 -11.01 44.33 -25.07
C LEU A 831 -11.06 42.97 -24.35
N ILE A 832 -12.17 42.25 -24.48
CA ILE A 832 -12.39 40.95 -23.83
C ILE A 832 -11.34 39.93 -24.26
N LYS A 833 -11.10 39.79 -25.58
CA LYS A 833 -10.09 38.87 -26.11
C LYS A 833 -8.67 39.25 -25.67
N THR A 834 -8.36 40.54 -25.65
CA THR A 834 -7.03 41.04 -25.25
C THR A 834 -6.81 40.82 -23.76
N ALA A 835 -7.79 41.13 -22.90
CA ALA A 835 -7.74 40.90 -21.47
C ALA A 835 -7.54 39.42 -21.15
N ARG A 836 -8.37 38.56 -21.74
CA ARG A 836 -8.21 37.11 -21.61
C ARG A 836 -6.81 36.65 -22.02
N ALA A 837 -6.31 37.09 -23.17
CA ALA A 837 -4.99 36.69 -23.63
C ALA A 837 -3.84 37.22 -22.76
N VAL A 838 -3.97 38.42 -22.17
CA VAL A 838 -3.01 38.92 -21.16
C VAL A 838 -2.98 37.94 -19.99
N TRP A 839 -4.14 37.55 -19.49
CA TRP A 839 -4.24 36.59 -18.39
C TRP A 839 -3.69 35.22 -18.77
N GLU A 840 -4.03 34.68 -19.95
CA GLU A 840 -3.54 33.38 -20.44
C GLU A 840 -2.02 33.36 -20.63
N GLN A 841 -1.40 34.49 -21.01
CA GLN A 841 0.07 34.60 -21.13
C GLN A 841 0.77 34.70 -19.77
N ALA A 842 0.11 35.28 -18.77
CA ALA A 842 0.59 35.30 -17.38
C ALA A 842 0.37 33.95 -16.68
N ASN A 843 -0.66 33.20 -17.09
CA ASN A 843 -1.10 31.94 -16.49
C ASN A 843 -1.08 30.79 -17.52
N PRO A 844 0.11 30.30 -17.91
CA PRO A 844 0.24 29.25 -18.92
C PRO A 844 -0.38 27.91 -18.50
N ARG A 845 -0.56 27.66 -17.19
CA ARG A 845 -1.22 26.48 -16.59
C ARG A 845 -2.64 26.78 -16.09
N ARG A 846 -3.41 27.53 -16.89
CA ARG A 846 -4.79 27.91 -16.55
C ARG A 846 -5.76 26.74 -16.41
N ASP A 847 -5.40 25.57 -16.92
CA ASP A 847 -6.10 24.30 -16.72
C ASP A 847 -6.27 23.94 -15.23
N LEU A 848 -5.46 24.55 -14.35
CA LEU A 848 -5.43 24.30 -12.91
C LEU A 848 -6.27 25.28 -12.08
N PHE A 849 -6.88 26.30 -12.71
CA PHE A 849 -7.66 27.36 -12.04
C PHE A 849 -9.17 27.19 -12.21
#